data_AF-A0A819MWI9-F1
#
_entry.id   AF-A0A819MWI9-F1
#
_cell.length_a   1.000
_cell.length_b   1.000
_cell.length_c   1.000
_cell.angle_alpha   90.00
_cell.angle_beta   90.00
_cell.angle_gamma   90.00
#
_symmetry.space_group_name_H-M   'P 1'
#
loop_
_entity.id
_entity.type
_entity.pdbx_description
1 polymer ?
#
loop_
_entity_poly.entity_id
_entity_poly.type
_entity_poly.pdbx_seq_one_letter_code
_entity_poly.pdbx_strand_id
1 'polypeptide(L)'
;MSSTTQTAASPIVVNTWPFINATRNAFATLLTPGATCLDAVEVGCRTCEDEQCDGSVGWGNHPDENGETTLDALIMDGRTMGVGAVANLHRIKNAIGVARAVLRYSTHSLLVGESATKFAIDMGFKEEDLHSNASIEAWNKWKNSNCQPNYRRNVQPDPTTSCGPYTPKFEAGKIYTYIDEEIPSHRPLPDGEHDTIGMLAVDPNGNMAAGASTNGLQFKIPGRVADSALVGSGAYVDNDVGGACATGDGDVMQRFVPSYHAVQLMRQGTAPDEACSDAIARIAKFYANFTGAVLALGKDGRHGAACHDKMNNIQQPLKICLKCYEKLFLRCININVENSKRGPVPTVSFVGDRARLYPSIYCWGYIGTGALGVFDFVNKKPDPKHTDASQQTRLRRSIPYRHPFSYEHQIKINRIACGNGFTLFSSNTLKYDKLWGCGLNTDSQLTFFKDRHHPKGFGDYVIVPKIIHLPIKHPRSTRITQIAAGRAHSIVLTDNSGLFSFGNNSFGQCARQIVSDEIYKNSMLIHSFNIDLNDNDDKIVDIICGQDHTLFLSAKGRVYACGLNTDGQLGVGHYECISRPERVRGDIENEHIVQLASKGDSILALNKAGDLFGWGNNEYRQLGISDDPVDSPKSFQCAKPRHLSFRDGSSLKNIKCIASGGSLCSAVDQQGKLYMWGFGLLGFGPKHTTIDVPQEIPLELFGLNEFNRDVKIDHVTCGLLSTAAITNNGELFMWGKNRYGSLGVEFDEDSPMPMRVFVPARVTSVALGPDHTFALCKGYV
;
A
#
# COMPACT_ATOMS: atom_id res chain seq x y z
N MET A 1 -7.27 25.98 -28.15
CA MET A 1 -6.54 26.63 -27.04
C MET A 1 -7.55 27.09 -26.01
N SER A 2 -7.76 26.32 -24.95
CA SER A 2 -8.54 26.74 -23.79
C SER A 2 -7.56 26.68 -22.61
N SER A 3 -7.20 27.85 -22.10
CA SER A 3 -6.30 28.00 -20.96
C SER A 3 -7.05 27.59 -19.70
N THR A 4 -6.73 26.42 -19.15
CA THR A 4 -7.02 26.09 -17.75
C THR A 4 -6.32 27.11 -16.86
N THR A 5 -7.08 28.04 -16.30
CA THR A 5 -6.64 28.90 -15.20
C THR A 5 -6.33 28.01 -14.00
N GLN A 6 -5.05 27.72 -13.77
CA GLN A 6 -4.55 27.26 -12.47
C GLN A 6 -5.01 28.29 -11.42
N THR A 7 -5.82 27.85 -10.47
CA THR A 7 -6.05 28.63 -9.24
C THR A 7 -4.70 28.76 -8.54
N ALA A 8 -4.10 29.95 -8.58
CA ALA A 8 -2.85 30.26 -7.89
C ALA A 8 -3.01 29.94 -6.39
N ALA A 9 -2.08 29.16 -5.84
CA ALA A 9 -2.06 28.89 -4.40
C ALA A 9 -1.88 30.22 -3.67
N SER A 10 -2.68 30.48 -2.63
CA SER A 10 -2.45 31.66 -1.80
C SER A 10 -1.09 31.52 -1.11
N PRO A 11 -0.26 32.57 -1.04
CA PRO A 11 1.02 32.50 -0.34
C PRO A 11 0.78 32.18 1.14
N ILE A 12 1.61 31.30 1.70
CA ILE A 12 1.49 30.83 3.08
C ILE A 12 2.89 30.71 3.69
N VAL A 13 3.03 31.13 4.95
CA VAL A 13 4.19 30.84 5.79
C VAL A 13 3.71 30.24 7.09
N VAL A 14 4.38 29.19 7.56
CA VAL A 14 4.10 28.53 8.84
C VAL A 14 5.40 28.25 9.58
N ASN A 15 5.38 28.32 10.91
CA ASN A 15 6.52 27.96 11.76
C ASN A 15 6.11 27.23 13.06
N THR A 16 7.09 26.59 13.70
CA THR A 16 6.92 25.71 14.88
C THR A 16 6.40 26.42 16.13
N TRP A 17 6.73 27.70 16.33
CA TRP A 17 6.45 28.46 17.57
C TRP A 17 5.84 29.83 17.26
N PRO A 18 5.27 30.56 18.25
CA PRO A 18 4.62 31.85 18.03
C PRO A 18 5.64 33.00 17.83
N PHE A 19 6.65 32.78 16.99
CA PHE A 19 7.63 33.78 16.57
C PHE A 19 7.00 34.68 15.52
N ILE A 20 6.05 35.52 15.94
CA ILE A 20 5.17 36.29 15.07
C ILE A 20 5.97 37.22 14.15
N ASN A 21 7.05 37.84 14.65
CA ASN A 21 7.88 38.72 13.83
C ASN A 21 8.60 37.96 12.72
N ALA A 22 9.16 36.79 13.02
CA ALA A 22 9.75 35.90 12.03
C ALA A 22 8.74 35.49 10.95
N THR A 23 7.55 35.03 11.33
CA THR A 23 6.49 34.68 10.37
C THR A 23 6.05 35.88 9.52
N ARG A 24 5.94 37.07 10.14
CA ARG A 24 5.54 38.31 9.46
C ARG A 24 6.56 38.76 8.43
N ASN A 25 7.84 38.78 8.79
CA ASN A 25 8.90 39.22 7.90
C ASN A 25 9.10 38.25 6.73
N ALA A 26 9.01 36.93 6.98
CA ALA A 26 8.99 35.92 5.92
C ALA A 26 7.82 36.12 4.95
N PHE A 27 6.60 36.32 5.49
CA PHE A 27 5.42 36.54 4.67
C PHE A 27 5.51 37.84 3.86
N ALA A 28 5.98 38.93 4.45
CA ALA A 28 6.21 40.20 3.75
C ALA A 28 7.25 40.03 2.61
N THR A 29 8.27 39.20 2.83
CA THR A 29 9.28 38.87 1.82
C THR A 29 8.64 38.14 0.63
N LEU A 30 7.75 37.17 0.85
CA LEU A 30 7.02 36.49 -0.23
C LEU A 30 6.17 37.43 -1.10
N LEU A 31 5.74 38.56 -0.55
CA LEU A 31 4.95 39.55 -1.29
C LEU A 31 5.81 40.54 -2.09
N THR A 32 7.14 40.52 -1.91
CA THR A 32 8.05 41.40 -2.62
C THR A 32 8.28 40.87 -4.04
N PRO A 33 8.09 41.70 -5.09
CA PRO A 33 8.31 41.26 -6.48
C PRO A 33 9.74 40.72 -6.68
N GLY A 34 9.83 39.49 -7.22
CA GLY A 34 11.10 38.83 -7.51
C GLY A 34 11.72 38.05 -6.34
N ALA A 35 11.15 38.12 -5.14
CA ALA A 35 11.58 37.29 -4.01
C ALA A 35 11.11 35.82 -4.17
N THR A 36 11.90 34.89 -3.66
CA THR A 36 11.64 33.45 -3.69
C THR A 36 11.24 32.92 -2.31
N CYS A 37 10.69 31.70 -2.25
CA CYS A 37 10.43 31.02 -0.97
C CYS A 37 11.67 30.89 -0.09
N LEU A 38 12.84 30.71 -0.71
CA LEU A 38 14.10 30.60 0.02
C LEU A 38 14.46 31.92 0.70
N ASP A 39 14.20 33.05 0.04
CA ASP A 39 14.47 34.37 0.63
C ASP A 39 13.52 34.62 1.82
N ALA A 40 12.26 34.19 1.70
CA ALA A 40 11.31 34.27 2.81
C ALA A 40 11.71 33.40 4.01
N VAL A 41 12.13 32.16 3.78
CA VAL A 41 12.62 31.26 4.85
C VAL A 41 13.89 31.82 5.49
N GLU A 42 14.85 32.31 4.70
CA GLU A 42 16.07 32.93 5.20
C GLU A 42 15.76 34.15 6.09
N VAL A 43 14.93 35.09 5.61
CA VAL A 43 14.54 36.29 6.38
C VAL A 43 13.80 35.91 7.66
N GLY A 44 12.90 34.92 7.58
CA GLY A 44 12.13 34.46 8.72
C GLY A 44 12.98 33.84 9.83
N CYS A 45 13.81 32.86 9.47
CA CYS A 45 14.74 32.23 10.42
C CYS A 45 15.73 33.24 10.98
N ARG A 46 16.31 34.10 10.13
CA ARG A 46 17.26 35.13 10.55
C ARG A 46 16.64 36.14 11.53
N THR A 47 15.38 36.54 11.31
CA THR A 47 14.68 37.43 12.25
C THR A 47 14.69 36.82 13.66
N CYS A 48 14.52 35.49 13.78
CA CYS A 48 14.55 34.83 15.08
C CYS A 48 15.96 34.64 15.63
N GLU A 49 16.97 34.43 14.77
CA GLU A 49 18.38 34.43 15.18
C GLU A 49 18.83 35.78 15.74
N ASP A 50 18.34 36.88 15.17
CA ASP A 50 18.64 38.26 15.59
C ASP A 50 17.86 38.64 16.86
N GLU A 51 16.57 38.27 16.95
CA GLU A 51 15.69 38.57 18.10
C GLU A 51 15.89 37.65 19.30
N GLN A 52 16.59 36.51 19.14
CA GLN A 52 16.76 35.49 20.17
C GLN A 52 15.42 35.02 20.76
N CYS A 53 14.43 34.73 19.89
CA CYS A 53 12.99 34.70 20.22
C CYS A 53 12.61 34.09 21.58
N ASP A 54 13.17 32.93 21.92
CA ASP A 54 12.97 32.22 23.19
C ASP A 54 14.30 31.80 23.84
N GLY A 55 15.42 32.29 23.31
CA GLY A 55 16.77 31.93 23.71
C GLY A 55 17.31 30.61 23.13
N SER A 56 16.52 29.79 22.46
CA SER A 56 16.99 28.53 21.84
C SER A 56 17.37 28.67 20.35
N VAL A 57 17.20 29.87 19.80
CA VAL A 57 17.52 30.22 18.42
C VAL A 57 18.42 31.45 18.41
N GLY A 58 19.49 31.39 17.62
CA GLY A 58 20.45 32.48 17.50
C GLY A 58 21.52 32.49 18.59
N TRP A 59 22.30 33.57 18.59
CA TRP A 59 23.46 33.75 19.46
C TRP A 59 23.04 34.08 20.90
N GLY A 60 23.99 33.98 21.83
CA GLY A 60 23.85 34.54 23.17
C GLY A 60 23.17 33.65 24.20
N ASN A 61 22.78 32.43 23.87
CA ASN A 61 22.14 31.50 24.81
C ASN A 61 22.61 30.06 24.54
N HIS A 62 22.47 29.18 25.54
CA HIS A 62 22.80 27.75 25.47
C HIS A 62 24.26 27.40 25.09
N PRO A 63 25.23 27.80 25.93
CA PRO A 63 26.62 27.40 25.72
C PRO A 63 26.82 25.90 25.91
N ASP A 64 27.82 25.33 25.27
CA ASP A 64 28.28 23.96 25.49
C ASP A 64 29.01 23.81 26.83
N GLU A 65 29.49 22.60 27.14
CA GLU A 65 30.18 22.33 28.41
C GLU A 65 31.51 23.10 28.58
N ASN A 66 32.09 23.61 27.47
CA ASN A 66 33.26 24.49 27.46
C ASN A 66 32.91 25.98 27.59
N GLY A 67 31.62 26.31 27.54
CA GLY A 67 31.12 27.68 27.64
C GLY A 67 30.85 28.34 26.29
N GLU A 68 31.04 27.63 25.17
CA GLU A 68 30.91 28.18 23.82
C GLU A 68 29.51 27.95 23.23
N THR A 69 28.91 29.01 22.67
CA THR A 69 27.67 28.89 21.89
C THR A 69 27.98 28.58 20.44
N THR A 70 27.37 27.52 19.88
CA THR A 70 27.48 27.16 18.45
C THR A 70 26.10 27.02 17.83
N LEU A 71 25.97 27.38 16.54
CA LEU A 71 24.70 27.42 15.84
C LEU A 71 24.57 26.30 14.78
N ASP A 72 23.36 25.81 14.60
CA ASP A 72 22.98 24.81 13.60
C ASP A 72 21.88 25.39 12.71
N ALA A 73 21.99 25.24 11.39
CA ALA A 73 20.96 25.69 10.47
C ALA A 73 20.89 24.85 9.18
N LEU A 74 19.70 24.81 8.58
CA LEU A 74 19.38 24.07 7.36
C LEU A 74 18.43 24.90 6.50
N ILE A 75 18.63 24.93 5.19
CA ILE A 75 17.67 25.46 4.21
C ILE A 75 17.60 24.56 2.97
N MET A 76 16.38 24.34 2.48
CA MET A 76 16.08 23.44 1.36
C MET A 76 15.11 24.06 0.36
N ASP A 77 15.43 23.94 -0.93
CA ASP A 77 14.56 24.33 -2.05
C ASP A 77 13.77 23.11 -2.53
N GLY A 78 12.44 23.16 -2.41
CA GLY A 78 11.59 22.04 -2.81
C GLY A 78 11.61 21.78 -4.32
N ARG A 79 11.93 22.78 -5.14
CA ARG A 79 11.90 22.65 -6.62
C ARG A 79 13.09 21.90 -7.16
N THR A 80 14.27 22.17 -6.60
CA THR A 80 15.55 21.63 -7.07
C THR A 80 16.02 20.48 -6.20
N MET A 81 15.38 20.25 -5.07
CA MET A 81 15.85 19.38 -3.99
C MET A 81 17.22 19.79 -3.42
N GLY A 82 17.66 21.01 -3.73
CA GLY A 82 18.93 21.57 -3.26
C GLY A 82 18.87 21.84 -1.76
N VAL A 83 19.94 21.48 -1.06
CA VAL A 83 20.08 21.64 0.39
C VAL A 83 21.40 22.36 0.69
N GLY A 84 21.33 23.31 1.62
CA GLY A 84 22.50 23.86 2.29
C GLY A 84 22.30 23.85 3.80
N ALA A 85 23.33 23.46 4.52
CA ALA A 85 23.29 23.31 5.96
C ALA A 85 24.65 23.61 6.59
N VAL A 86 24.60 24.04 7.83
CA VAL A 86 25.76 24.24 8.70
C VAL A 86 25.48 23.65 10.07
N ALA A 87 26.48 23.04 10.67
CA ALA A 87 26.37 22.52 12.02
C ALA A 87 27.60 22.85 12.87
N ASN A 88 27.39 23.01 14.18
CA ASN A 88 28.40 23.44 15.11
C ASN A 88 29.13 24.69 14.59
N LEU A 89 28.40 25.68 14.05
CA LEU A 89 28.96 26.89 13.46
C LEU A 89 29.45 27.81 14.57
N HIS A 90 30.74 28.16 14.52
CA HIS A 90 31.37 29.02 15.49
C HIS A 90 31.38 30.48 15.00
N ARG A 91 31.20 31.42 15.93
CA ARG A 91 31.49 32.85 15.75
C ARG A 91 30.85 33.53 14.53
N ILE A 92 29.68 33.05 14.08
CA ILE A 92 28.89 33.67 13.01
C ILE A 92 27.43 33.70 13.47
N LYS A 93 26.84 34.90 13.56
CA LYS A 93 25.47 35.07 14.10
C LYS A 93 24.37 34.62 13.14
N ASN A 94 24.56 34.83 11.84
CA ASN A 94 23.57 34.54 10.80
C ASN A 94 23.74 33.11 10.25
N ALA A 95 23.31 32.11 11.01
CA ALA A 95 23.52 30.70 10.68
C ALA A 95 22.71 30.27 9.45
N ILE A 96 21.42 30.64 9.35
CA ILE A 96 20.58 30.34 8.18
C ILE A 96 21.11 30.98 6.89
N GLY A 97 21.71 32.17 6.99
CA GLY A 97 22.38 32.82 5.86
C GLY A 97 23.61 32.04 5.39
N VAL A 98 24.39 31.47 6.31
CA VAL A 98 25.51 30.60 5.91
C VAL A 98 24.98 29.31 5.28
N ALA A 99 23.92 28.69 5.83
CA ALA A 99 23.26 27.55 5.19
C ALA A 99 22.79 27.88 3.76
N ARG A 100 22.25 29.07 3.54
CA ARG A 100 21.91 29.60 2.20
C ARG A 100 23.15 29.77 1.31
N ALA A 101 24.26 30.23 1.86
CA ALA A 101 25.53 30.35 1.12
C ALA A 101 26.08 28.97 0.72
N VAL A 102 25.97 27.95 1.59
CA VAL A 102 26.33 26.56 1.26
C VAL A 102 25.48 26.06 0.08
N LEU A 103 24.16 26.26 0.12
CA LEU A 103 23.26 25.90 -0.97
C LEU A 103 23.65 26.57 -2.31
N ARG A 104 24.16 27.80 -2.26
CA ARG A 104 24.42 28.61 -3.47
C ARG A 104 25.83 28.46 -4.03
N TYR A 105 26.84 28.32 -3.17
CA TYR A 105 28.25 28.42 -3.54
C TYR A 105 29.05 27.15 -3.30
N SER A 106 28.38 26.05 -2.94
CA SER A 106 28.99 24.75 -2.72
C SER A 106 28.19 23.67 -3.44
N THR A 107 28.88 22.61 -3.89
CA THR A 107 28.27 21.37 -4.38
C THR A 107 27.98 20.38 -3.25
N HIS A 108 28.49 20.64 -2.04
CA HIS A 108 28.20 19.92 -0.81
C HIS A 108 26.99 20.53 -0.09
N SER A 109 26.26 19.71 0.66
CA SER A 109 25.03 20.12 1.34
C SER A 109 25.19 20.48 2.82
N LEU A 110 26.28 20.07 3.48
CA LEU A 110 26.50 20.32 4.91
C LEU A 110 27.98 20.61 5.18
N LEU A 111 28.26 21.72 5.87
CA LEU A 111 29.59 22.05 6.40
C LEU A 111 29.53 22.12 7.93
N VAL A 112 30.63 21.77 8.62
CA VAL A 112 30.62 21.67 10.08
C VAL A 112 31.81 22.36 10.75
N GLY A 113 31.60 22.85 11.98
CA GLY A 113 32.67 23.34 12.86
C GLY A 113 33.39 24.59 12.34
N GLU A 114 34.64 24.75 12.76
CA GLU A 114 35.55 25.82 12.34
C GLU A 114 35.70 25.96 10.82
N SER A 115 35.59 24.85 10.08
CA SER A 115 35.66 24.88 8.62
C SER A 115 34.43 25.54 8.00
N ALA A 116 33.26 25.42 8.63
CA ALA A 116 32.06 26.16 8.23
C ALA A 116 32.21 27.66 8.52
N THR A 117 32.84 28.04 9.64
CA THR A 117 33.15 29.44 9.96
C THR A 117 34.09 30.06 8.93
N LYS A 118 35.16 29.35 8.57
CA LYS A 118 36.07 29.81 7.52
C LYS A 118 35.36 30.01 6.19
N PHE A 119 34.53 29.04 5.78
CA PHE A 119 33.70 29.18 4.58
C PHE A 119 32.77 30.40 4.68
N ALA A 120 32.13 30.64 5.82
CA ALA A 120 31.27 31.81 6.03
C ALA A 120 32.06 33.12 5.84
N ILE A 121 33.26 33.23 6.41
CA ILE A 121 34.12 34.40 6.25
C ILE A 121 34.49 34.60 4.77
N ASP A 122 34.86 33.53 4.06
CA ASP A 122 35.18 33.58 2.63
C ASP A 122 33.96 34.04 1.79
N MET A 123 32.74 33.74 2.24
CA MET A 123 31.48 34.20 1.63
C MET A 123 31.04 35.61 2.09
N GLY A 124 31.84 36.30 2.91
CA GLY A 124 31.61 37.68 3.34
C GLY A 124 30.84 37.84 4.65
N PHE A 125 30.62 36.76 5.41
CA PHE A 125 30.05 36.86 6.75
C PHE A 125 31.09 37.37 7.75
N LYS A 126 30.64 38.13 8.75
CA LYS A 126 31.51 38.71 9.77
C LYS A 126 31.67 37.73 10.94
N GLU A 127 32.92 37.48 11.32
CA GLU A 127 33.25 36.75 12.54
C GLU A 127 32.95 37.62 13.77
N GLU A 128 32.07 37.14 14.63
CA GLU A 128 31.55 37.84 15.80
C GLU A 128 31.34 36.91 16.98
N ASP A 129 31.49 37.45 18.18
CA ASP A 129 31.26 36.67 19.39
C ASP A 129 29.79 36.24 19.53
N LEU A 130 29.58 34.96 19.84
CA LEU A 130 28.26 34.37 20.09
C LEU A 130 27.90 34.35 21.57
N HIS A 131 28.81 34.74 22.48
CA HIS A 131 28.50 34.83 23.89
C HIS A 131 27.61 36.04 24.20
N SER A 132 26.81 35.90 25.26
CA SER A 132 26.15 36.98 25.97
C SER A 132 26.46 36.90 27.47
N ASN A 133 26.22 37.98 28.21
CA ASN A 133 26.31 37.97 29.66
C ASN A 133 25.46 36.84 30.28
N ALA A 134 24.26 36.58 29.73
CA ALA A 134 23.38 35.52 30.20
C ALA A 134 23.99 34.13 29.97
N SER A 135 24.59 33.85 28.80
CA SER A 135 25.25 32.57 28.54
C SER A 135 26.45 32.33 29.46
N ILE A 136 27.24 33.38 29.72
CA ILE A 136 28.41 33.30 30.61
C ILE A 136 27.98 33.05 32.06
N GLU A 137 26.94 33.75 32.53
CA GLU A 137 26.37 33.55 33.86
C GLU A 137 25.78 32.16 34.02
N ALA A 138 25.04 31.66 33.03
CA ALA A 138 24.46 30.32 33.01
C ALA A 138 25.55 29.25 33.10
N TRP A 139 26.62 29.36 32.29
CA TRP A 139 27.74 28.43 32.33
C TRP A 139 28.49 28.46 33.65
N ASN A 140 28.75 29.65 34.21
CA ASN A 140 29.40 29.78 35.52
C ASN A 140 28.56 29.14 36.64
N LYS A 141 27.23 29.34 36.61
CA LYS A 141 26.30 28.72 37.56
C LYS A 141 26.29 27.20 37.43
N TRP A 142 26.25 26.68 36.21
CA TRP A 142 26.31 25.25 35.91
C TRP A 142 27.61 24.62 36.40
N LYS A 143 28.75 25.25 36.12
CA LYS A 143 30.08 24.83 36.56
C LYS A 143 30.20 24.81 38.08
N ASN A 144 29.67 25.83 38.76
CA ASN A 144 29.60 25.88 40.23
C ASN A 144 28.64 24.85 40.84
N SER A 145 27.74 24.29 40.04
CA SER A 145 26.77 23.27 40.44
C SER A 145 27.23 21.85 40.08
N ASN A 146 28.55 21.60 40.10
CA ASN A 146 29.17 20.32 39.72
C ASN A 146 28.76 19.86 38.30
N CYS A 147 28.62 20.82 37.38
CA CYS A 147 28.33 20.56 35.98
C CYS A 147 27.04 19.78 35.72
N GLN A 148 25.97 20.09 36.47
CA GLN A 148 24.66 19.47 36.31
C GLN A 148 23.63 20.41 35.66
N PRO A 149 22.84 19.94 34.68
CA PRO A 149 22.80 18.56 34.17
C PRO A 149 24.04 18.20 33.32
N ASN A 150 24.46 16.94 33.39
CA ASN A 150 25.57 16.41 32.59
C ASN A 150 25.12 15.31 31.63
N TYR A 151 25.64 15.32 30.39
CA TYR A 151 25.27 14.35 29.35
C TYR A 151 26.24 13.18 29.19
N ARG A 152 27.37 13.17 29.90
CA ARG A 152 28.36 12.09 29.86
C ARG A 152 27.82 10.84 30.56
N ARG A 153 28.16 9.65 30.04
CA ARG A 153 27.72 8.35 30.58
C ARG A 153 28.87 7.36 30.55
N ASN A 154 28.88 6.41 31.49
CA ASN A 154 29.87 5.32 31.57
C ASN A 154 31.34 5.78 31.66
N VAL A 155 31.58 6.91 32.33
CA VAL A 155 32.90 7.52 32.52
C VAL A 155 33.27 7.65 34.00
N GLN A 156 34.56 7.86 34.28
CA GLN A 156 35.13 8.25 35.57
C GLN A 156 35.88 9.59 35.43
N PRO A 157 35.80 10.49 36.42
CA PRO A 157 34.96 10.41 37.63
C PRO A 157 33.46 10.44 37.28
N ASP A 158 32.60 10.09 38.25
CA ASP A 158 31.15 9.97 38.01
C ASP A 158 30.56 11.31 37.53
N PRO A 159 29.92 11.36 36.34
CA PRO A 159 29.40 12.59 35.74
C PRO A 159 28.21 13.19 36.49
N THR A 160 27.66 12.51 37.50
CA THR A 160 26.63 13.07 38.39
C THR A 160 27.19 13.92 39.53
N THR A 161 28.51 13.84 39.78
CA THR A 161 29.16 14.50 40.92
C THR A 161 30.43 15.28 40.57
N SER A 162 30.91 15.18 39.33
CA SER A 162 32.15 15.83 38.87
C SER A 162 31.94 16.50 37.52
N CYS A 163 32.84 17.41 37.16
CA CYS A 163 32.94 18.05 35.84
C CYS A 163 33.93 17.33 34.91
N GLY A 164 34.51 16.21 35.33
CA GLY A 164 35.62 15.57 34.63
C GLY A 164 36.98 16.22 34.95
N PRO A 165 38.01 16.06 34.09
CA PRO A 165 37.96 15.41 32.78
C PRO A 165 37.57 13.94 32.88
N TYR A 166 36.79 13.49 31.92
CA TYR A 166 36.21 12.15 31.91
C TYR A 166 37.06 11.16 31.15
N THR A 167 37.23 9.98 31.71
CA THR A 167 37.87 8.83 31.05
C THR A 167 36.89 7.65 31.04
N PRO A 168 36.91 6.78 30.02
CA PRO A 168 36.08 5.59 30.02
C PRO A 168 36.38 4.72 31.25
N LYS A 169 35.34 4.11 31.83
CA LYS A 169 35.53 3.04 32.82
C LYS A 169 36.13 1.82 32.11
N PHE A 170 37.44 1.60 32.19
CA PHE A 170 38.11 0.42 31.62
C PHE A 170 38.13 -0.74 32.62
N GLU A 171 37.65 -1.93 32.24
CA GLU A 171 38.02 -3.19 32.89
C GLU A 171 39.32 -3.73 32.26
N ALA A 172 40.40 -3.83 33.03
CA ALA A 172 41.67 -4.34 32.54
C ALA A 172 41.56 -5.82 32.11
N GLY A 173 41.96 -6.14 30.89
CA GLY A 173 42.07 -7.51 30.37
C GLY A 173 40.92 -7.99 29.47
N LYS A 174 39.94 -7.14 29.17
CA LYS A 174 38.85 -7.48 28.23
C LYS A 174 38.88 -6.54 27.01
N ILE A 175 39.20 -7.09 25.85
CA ILE A 175 39.05 -6.39 24.56
C ILE A 175 37.54 -6.35 24.27
N TYR A 176 36.88 -5.28 24.73
CA TYR A 176 35.45 -4.98 24.58
C TYR A 176 34.48 -6.04 25.13
N THR A 177 34.26 -6.05 26.45
CA THR A 177 33.01 -6.58 27.02
C THR A 177 32.11 -5.42 27.45
N TYR A 178 31.59 -4.66 26.49
CA TYR A 178 30.25 -4.13 26.72
C TYR A 178 29.31 -5.26 26.30
N ILE A 179 28.72 -5.94 27.29
CA ILE A 179 27.54 -6.75 27.04
C ILE A 179 26.51 -5.79 26.43
N ASP A 180 25.87 -6.14 25.31
CA ASP A 180 24.80 -5.35 24.68
C ASP A 180 23.66 -4.97 25.67
N GLU A 181 23.60 -5.64 26.82
CA GLU A 181 22.67 -5.44 27.92
C GLU A 181 22.91 -4.16 28.75
N GLU A 182 24.04 -3.46 28.59
CA GLU A 182 24.36 -2.23 29.34
C GLU A 182 24.14 -0.91 28.56
N ILE A 183 23.40 -0.91 27.45
CA ILE A 183 22.97 0.35 26.80
C ILE A 183 21.93 1.01 27.73
N PRO A 184 22.24 2.12 28.42
CA PRO A 184 21.33 2.68 29.41
C PRO A 184 20.06 3.20 28.73
N SER A 185 18.90 2.92 29.33
CA SER A 185 17.61 3.50 28.92
C SER A 185 17.74 5.02 28.74
N HIS A 186 17.13 5.55 27.68
CA HIS A 186 17.13 7.00 27.39
C HIS A 186 16.67 7.80 28.62
N ARG A 187 17.55 8.67 29.14
CA ARG A 187 17.16 9.72 30.09
C ARG A 187 16.49 10.84 29.30
N PRO A 188 15.24 11.20 29.63
CA PRO A 188 14.59 12.39 29.10
C PRO A 188 15.46 13.62 29.36
N LEU A 189 15.51 14.53 28.41
CA LEU A 189 16.15 15.83 28.59
C LEU A 189 15.43 16.64 29.69
N PRO A 190 16.13 17.54 30.38
CA PRO A 190 15.50 18.50 31.31
C PRO A 190 14.44 19.34 30.59
N ASP A 191 13.32 19.62 31.25
CA ASP A 191 12.22 20.37 30.65
C ASP A 191 12.63 21.82 30.34
N GLY A 192 12.37 22.28 29.11
CA GLY A 192 12.17 23.70 28.80
C GLY A 192 13.28 24.51 28.13
N GLU A 193 14.32 23.91 27.51
CA GLU A 193 15.47 24.71 27.03
C GLU A 193 16.15 24.20 25.73
N HIS A 194 15.40 23.89 24.65
CA HIS A 194 16.00 23.46 23.37
C HIS A 194 15.07 23.52 22.15
N ASP A 195 14.32 24.60 21.99
CA ASP A 195 13.41 24.77 20.85
C ASP A 195 14.16 25.12 19.54
N THR A 196 13.53 24.80 18.41
CA THR A 196 14.04 25.08 17.06
C THR A 196 13.00 25.87 16.31
N ILE A 197 13.43 26.94 15.61
CA ILE A 197 12.57 27.54 14.59
C ILE A 197 12.62 26.66 13.36
N GLY A 198 11.53 25.97 13.06
CA GLY A 198 11.29 25.33 11.77
C GLY A 198 10.31 26.18 10.97
N MET A 199 10.61 26.48 9.71
CA MET A 199 9.78 27.33 8.85
C MET A 199 9.53 26.70 7.49
N LEU A 200 8.28 26.78 7.03
CA LEU A 200 7.85 26.37 5.69
C LEU A 200 7.18 27.56 4.99
N ALA A 201 7.49 27.76 3.71
CA ALA A 201 6.91 28.82 2.89
C ALA A 201 6.40 28.27 1.56
N VAL A 202 5.24 28.76 1.11
CA VAL A 202 4.65 28.55 -0.21
C VAL A 202 4.48 29.91 -0.88
N ASP A 203 5.07 30.13 -2.06
CA ASP A 203 4.88 31.37 -2.83
C ASP A 203 3.58 31.35 -3.67
N PRO A 204 3.16 32.48 -4.27
CA PRO A 204 1.97 32.53 -5.14
C PRO A 204 2.04 31.65 -6.39
N ASN A 205 3.25 31.21 -6.79
CA ASN A 205 3.45 30.30 -7.92
C ASN A 205 3.36 28.83 -7.48
N GLY A 206 3.11 28.56 -6.19
CA GLY A 206 3.05 27.21 -5.62
C GLY A 206 4.43 26.57 -5.42
N ASN A 207 5.51 27.35 -5.41
CA ASN A 207 6.82 26.84 -5.03
C ASN A 207 6.96 26.78 -3.52
N MET A 208 7.83 25.90 -3.02
CA MET A 208 8.03 25.71 -1.59
C MET A 208 9.50 25.69 -1.17
N ALA A 209 9.75 26.19 0.04
CA ALA A 209 11.03 26.06 0.72
C ALA A 209 10.82 25.72 2.20
N ALA A 210 11.83 25.09 2.80
CA ALA A 210 11.87 24.78 4.22
C ALA A 210 13.20 25.20 4.83
N GLY A 211 13.19 25.55 6.10
CA GLY A 211 14.42 25.83 6.84
C GLY A 211 14.25 25.60 8.34
N ALA A 212 15.39 25.44 9.01
CA ALA A 212 15.49 25.30 10.45
C ALA A 212 16.72 26.03 10.99
N SER A 213 16.64 26.55 12.22
CA SER A 213 17.78 27.14 12.94
C SER A 213 17.65 26.95 14.46
N THR A 214 18.77 26.73 15.14
CA THR A 214 18.85 26.57 16.61
C THR A 214 20.27 26.80 17.12
N ASN A 215 20.42 27.05 18.42
CA ASN A 215 21.70 26.94 19.15
C ASN A 215 21.83 25.62 19.95
N GLY A 216 20.79 24.78 19.93
CA GLY A 216 20.78 23.45 20.52
C GLY A 216 20.60 23.41 22.03
N LEU A 217 21.01 22.30 22.64
CA LEU A 217 20.87 22.04 24.08
C LEU A 217 21.90 22.83 24.91
N GLN A 218 21.46 23.34 26.06
CA GLN A 218 22.37 23.87 27.08
C GLN A 218 23.35 22.81 27.57
N PHE A 219 24.61 23.20 27.72
CA PHE A 219 25.74 22.43 28.26
C PHE A 219 26.00 21.14 27.48
N LYS A 220 25.62 21.11 26.20
CA LYS A 220 25.86 20.00 25.29
C LYS A 220 27.35 19.64 25.24
N ILE A 221 27.64 18.39 24.92
CA ILE A 221 29.02 17.98 24.63
C ILE A 221 29.48 18.76 23.38
N PRO A 222 30.66 19.39 23.39
CA PRO A 222 31.19 20.13 22.25
C PRO A 222 31.17 19.28 20.97
N GLY A 223 30.68 19.85 19.87
CA GLY A 223 30.49 19.16 18.60
C GLY A 223 29.18 18.37 18.46
N ARG A 224 28.29 18.37 19.46
CA ARG A 224 26.95 17.76 19.34
C ARG A 224 26.11 18.52 18.31
N VAL A 225 25.58 17.79 17.34
CA VAL A 225 24.65 18.27 16.30
C VAL A 225 23.30 17.57 16.41
N ALA A 226 22.22 18.35 16.33
CA ALA A 226 20.83 17.89 16.44
C ALA A 226 20.18 17.53 15.09
N ASP A 227 18.89 17.20 15.14
CA ASP A 227 18.00 17.13 14.00
C ASP A 227 17.97 18.40 13.14
N SER A 228 18.05 19.60 13.73
CA SER A 228 17.82 20.89 13.03
C SER A 228 18.74 21.15 11.82
N ALA A 229 20.00 20.72 11.88
CA ALA A 229 20.96 20.83 10.77
C ALA A 229 20.87 19.64 9.77
N LEU A 230 20.08 18.62 10.08
CA LEU A 230 20.01 17.38 9.31
C LEU A 230 18.75 17.35 8.44
N VAL A 231 18.96 17.33 7.13
CA VAL A 231 17.88 17.17 6.13
C VAL A 231 17.04 15.93 6.44
N GLY A 232 15.72 16.09 6.39
CA GLY A 232 14.77 15.03 6.71
C GLY A 232 14.46 14.90 8.20
N SER A 233 15.38 15.29 9.09
CA SER A 233 15.10 15.31 10.52
C SER A 233 14.52 16.66 10.92
N GLY A 234 15.30 17.74 10.81
CA GLY A 234 14.89 19.09 11.20
C GLY A 234 13.92 19.75 10.22
N ALA A 235 14.19 19.64 8.91
CA ALA A 235 13.30 20.13 7.88
C ALA A 235 13.40 19.31 6.59
N TYR A 236 12.30 19.24 5.83
CA TYR A 236 12.25 18.60 4.51
C TYR A 236 11.13 19.21 3.68
N VAL A 237 11.36 19.39 2.38
CA VAL A 237 10.33 19.89 1.46
C VAL A 237 10.47 19.27 0.08
N ASP A 238 9.33 18.99 -0.53
CA ASP A 238 9.22 18.53 -1.91
C ASP A 238 8.12 19.33 -2.60
N ASN A 239 8.44 19.97 -3.73
CA ASN A 239 7.52 20.87 -4.39
C ASN A 239 6.26 20.19 -4.91
N ASP A 240 6.24 18.87 -5.09
CA ASP A 240 5.07 18.14 -5.61
C ASP A 240 4.14 17.65 -4.49
N VAL A 241 4.60 17.72 -3.23
CA VAL A 241 3.89 17.16 -2.09
C VAL A 241 3.59 18.23 -1.04
N GLY A 242 4.64 18.86 -0.51
CA GLY A 242 4.59 19.64 0.72
C GLY A 242 5.92 19.61 1.46
N GLY A 243 5.95 20.23 2.63
CA GLY A 243 7.10 20.23 3.53
C GLY A 243 6.72 19.96 4.97
N ALA A 244 7.71 19.60 5.78
CA ALA A 244 7.59 19.44 7.21
C ALA A 244 8.84 19.94 7.94
N CYS A 245 8.67 20.41 9.17
CA CYS A 245 9.75 20.75 10.09
C CYS A 245 9.50 20.13 11.46
N ALA A 246 10.57 19.89 12.21
CA ALA A 246 10.54 19.27 13.51
C ALA A 246 11.26 20.10 14.59
N THR A 247 10.89 19.89 15.85
CA THR A 247 11.49 20.53 17.04
C THR A 247 11.35 19.61 18.25
N GLY A 248 12.24 19.70 19.24
CA GLY A 248 12.18 18.92 20.47
C GLY A 248 13.51 18.28 20.84
N ASP A 249 13.46 17.06 21.38
CA ASP A 249 14.66 16.26 21.71
C ASP A 249 15.39 15.86 20.42
N GLY A 250 16.28 16.73 19.96
CA GLY A 250 16.94 16.56 18.67
C GLY A 250 17.75 15.25 18.53
N ASP A 251 18.19 14.66 19.64
CA ASP A 251 18.90 13.38 19.64
C ASP A 251 17.98 12.19 19.44
N VAL A 252 16.75 12.26 19.93
CA VAL A 252 15.70 11.28 19.66
C VAL A 252 15.11 11.52 18.28
N MET A 253 14.75 12.77 17.95
CA MET A 253 14.10 13.15 16.70
C MET A 253 14.93 12.71 15.48
N GLN A 254 16.25 12.95 15.48
CA GLN A 254 17.11 12.57 14.36
C GLN A 254 17.14 11.06 14.06
N ARG A 255 16.87 10.19 15.05
CA ARG A 255 16.83 8.73 14.87
C ARG A 255 15.65 8.27 14.02
N PHE A 256 14.61 9.10 13.89
CA PHE A 256 13.37 8.75 13.21
C PHE A 256 13.11 9.56 11.95
N VAL A 257 13.93 10.58 11.67
CA VAL A 257 13.84 11.40 10.45
C VAL A 257 12.41 11.94 10.21
N PRO A 258 11.79 12.59 11.22
CA PRO A 258 10.36 12.82 11.28
C PRO A 258 9.81 13.74 10.18
N SER A 259 10.58 14.75 9.76
CA SER A 259 10.15 15.68 8.71
C SER A 259 10.03 14.97 7.35
N TYR A 260 11.02 14.13 6.99
CA TYR A 260 10.94 13.30 5.80
C TYR A 260 9.78 12.31 5.88
N HIS A 261 9.62 11.63 7.02
CA HIS A 261 8.54 10.66 7.21
C HIS A 261 7.15 11.31 7.03
N ALA A 262 6.93 12.49 7.61
CA ALA A 262 5.69 13.24 7.42
C ALA A 262 5.45 13.60 5.95
N VAL A 263 6.47 14.06 5.22
CA VAL A 263 6.36 14.35 3.78
C VAL A 263 6.07 13.09 2.95
N GLN A 264 6.66 11.94 3.29
CA GLN A 264 6.37 10.68 2.60
C GLN A 264 4.95 10.18 2.85
N LEU A 265 4.41 10.35 4.06
CA LEU A 265 3.01 10.05 4.34
C LEU A 265 2.08 10.98 3.54
N MET A 266 2.38 12.28 3.49
CA MET A 266 1.63 13.21 2.66
C MET A 266 1.68 12.82 1.16
N ARG A 267 2.82 12.33 0.66
CA ARG A 267 2.94 11.80 -0.71
C ARG A 267 1.99 10.62 -0.96
N GLN A 268 1.73 9.82 0.05
CA GLN A 268 0.80 8.68 -0.02
C GLN A 268 -0.67 9.09 0.11
N GLY A 269 -0.95 10.39 0.26
CA GLY A 269 -2.30 10.94 0.36
C GLY A 269 -2.80 11.17 1.80
N THR A 270 -1.96 10.98 2.81
CA THR A 270 -2.29 11.27 4.21
C THR A 270 -2.40 12.78 4.44
N ALA A 271 -3.37 13.22 5.25
CA ALA A 271 -3.50 14.64 5.59
C ALA A 271 -2.33 15.11 6.47
N PRO A 272 -1.90 16.39 6.39
CA PRO A 272 -0.73 16.88 7.13
C PRO A 272 -0.78 16.65 8.65
N ASP A 273 -1.95 16.79 9.28
CA ASP A 273 -2.16 16.55 10.72
C ASP A 273 -2.03 15.07 11.10
N GLU A 274 -2.59 14.18 10.29
CA GLU A 274 -2.44 12.73 10.45
C GLU A 274 -0.98 12.29 10.21
N ALA A 275 -0.30 12.89 9.22
CA ALA A 275 1.11 12.60 8.91
C ALA A 275 2.03 13.00 10.06
N CYS A 276 1.83 14.19 10.64
CA CYS A 276 2.55 14.61 11.85
C CYS A 276 2.25 13.69 13.03
N SER A 277 0.99 13.28 13.21
CA SER A 277 0.58 12.40 14.31
C SER A 277 1.25 11.03 14.23
N ASP A 278 1.37 10.45 13.03
CA ASP A 278 2.08 9.19 12.82
C ASP A 278 3.59 9.33 13.08
N ALA A 279 4.20 10.42 12.59
CA ALA A 279 5.61 10.70 12.84
C ALA A 279 5.94 10.77 14.35
N ILE A 280 5.12 11.49 15.12
CA ILE A 280 5.28 11.58 16.58
C ILE A 280 4.96 10.27 17.29
N ALA A 281 3.87 9.57 16.89
CA ALA A 281 3.50 8.29 17.49
C ALA A 281 4.59 7.23 17.31
N ARG A 282 5.29 7.24 16.17
CA ARG A 282 6.42 6.35 15.90
C ARG A 282 7.56 6.57 16.88
N ILE A 283 7.87 7.81 17.22
CA ILE A 283 8.92 8.14 18.19
C ILE A 283 8.47 7.76 19.60
N ALA A 284 7.24 8.13 19.98
CA ALA A 284 6.63 7.83 21.27
C ALA A 284 6.63 6.33 21.59
N LYS A 285 6.51 5.48 20.56
CA LYS A 285 6.56 4.02 20.70
C LYS A 285 7.87 3.52 21.32
N PHE A 286 9.01 4.15 21.00
CA PHE A 286 10.33 3.73 21.50
C PHE A 286 10.80 4.60 22.66
N TYR A 287 10.38 5.87 22.68
CA TYR A 287 10.77 6.86 23.68
C TYR A 287 9.51 7.47 24.29
N ALA A 288 8.78 6.71 25.10
CA ALA A 288 7.49 7.13 25.66
C ALA A 288 7.52 8.41 26.52
N ASN A 289 8.71 8.92 26.85
CA ASN A 289 8.91 10.11 27.69
C ASN A 289 9.65 11.24 26.93
N PHE A 290 9.82 11.15 25.61
CA PHE A 290 10.47 12.22 24.84
C PHE A 290 9.56 13.44 24.72
N THR A 291 10.15 14.60 24.42
CA THR A 291 9.39 15.80 24.07
C THR A 291 9.72 16.18 22.63
N GLY A 292 8.70 16.43 21.81
CA GLY A 292 8.93 16.88 20.43
C GLY A 292 7.65 17.11 19.64
N ALA A 293 7.80 17.80 18.50
CA ALA A 293 6.72 18.17 17.62
C ALA A 293 7.13 18.15 16.14
N VAL A 294 6.14 17.93 15.27
CA VAL A 294 6.27 18.00 13.81
C VAL A 294 5.16 18.89 13.26
N LEU A 295 5.53 19.81 12.37
CA LEU A 295 4.64 20.69 11.61
C LEU A 295 4.74 20.33 10.13
N ALA A 296 3.62 20.22 9.42
CA ALA A 296 3.58 19.95 8.00
C ALA A 296 2.66 20.93 7.25
N LEU A 297 3.04 21.25 6.02
CA LEU A 297 2.31 22.10 5.07
C LEU A 297 2.30 21.41 3.70
N GLY A 298 1.12 21.07 3.20
CA GLY A 298 0.91 20.56 1.85
C GLY A 298 0.92 21.68 0.80
N LYS A 299 1.24 21.32 -0.46
CA LYS A 299 1.23 22.27 -1.59
C LYS A 299 -0.13 22.94 -1.82
N ASP A 300 -1.20 22.26 -1.44
CA ASP A 300 -2.58 22.76 -1.52
C ASP A 300 -2.96 23.74 -0.38
N GLY A 301 -2.01 24.06 0.51
CA GLY A 301 -2.19 24.95 1.65
C GLY A 301 -2.81 24.28 2.88
N ARG A 302 -3.16 22.99 2.83
CA ARG A 302 -3.53 22.23 4.03
C ARG A 302 -2.30 22.09 4.92
N HIS A 303 -2.49 22.16 6.23
CA HIS A 303 -1.42 22.14 7.20
C HIS A 303 -1.87 21.47 8.49
N GLY A 304 -0.92 20.96 9.26
CA GLY A 304 -1.21 20.19 10.46
C GLY A 304 0.03 19.98 11.32
N ALA A 305 -0.18 19.66 12.59
CA ALA A 305 0.91 19.41 13.53
C ALA A 305 0.52 18.46 14.65
N ALA A 306 1.51 17.74 15.15
CA ALA A 306 1.39 16.84 16.28
C ALA A 306 2.62 16.94 17.19
N CYS A 307 2.44 16.57 18.45
CA CYS A 307 3.44 16.72 19.50
C CYS A 307 3.23 15.68 20.59
N HIS A 308 4.27 15.48 21.37
CA HIS A 308 4.31 14.61 22.54
C HIS A 308 5.03 15.37 23.67
N ASP A 309 4.42 15.40 24.85
CA ASP A 309 4.98 16.05 26.05
C ASP A 309 4.71 15.19 27.31
N LYS A 310 5.71 15.11 28.18
CA LYS A 310 5.81 14.23 29.36
C LYS A 310 4.84 14.60 30.49
N MET A 311 4.35 15.83 30.56
CA MET A 311 3.70 16.32 31.78
C MET A 311 2.18 16.34 31.82
N ASN A 312 1.42 16.09 30.75
CA ASN A 312 -0.07 16.11 30.75
C ASN A 312 -0.77 17.33 31.43
N ASN A 313 -0.01 18.35 31.86
CA ASN A 313 -0.46 19.42 32.76
C ASN A 313 0.03 20.82 32.33
N ILE A 314 0.62 20.95 31.15
CA ILE A 314 0.96 22.26 30.61
C ILE A 314 0.08 22.48 29.37
N GLN A 315 -0.99 23.27 29.54
CA GLN A 315 -1.67 23.95 28.44
C GLN A 315 -0.76 25.03 27.84
N GLN A 316 0.43 24.67 27.37
CA GLN A 316 1.17 25.48 26.42
C GLN A 316 1.10 24.76 25.09
N PRO A 317 -0.02 24.92 24.35
CA PRO A 317 -0.07 24.40 22.99
C PRO A 317 1.10 25.01 22.22
N LEU A 318 1.85 24.19 21.46
CA LEU A 318 2.64 24.71 20.34
C LEU A 318 1.74 25.69 19.58
N LYS A 319 2.12 26.96 19.54
CA LYS A 319 1.35 28.01 18.88
C LYS A 319 1.91 28.18 17.48
N ILE A 320 1.36 27.45 16.53
CA ILE A 320 1.71 27.56 15.12
C ILE A 320 1.07 28.83 14.57
N CYS A 321 1.88 29.72 14.00
CA CYS A 321 1.40 30.95 13.38
C CYS A 321 1.13 30.69 11.89
N LEU A 322 -0.14 30.78 11.50
CA LEU A 322 -0.59 30.60 10.13
C LEU A 322 -1.07 31.94 9.59
N LYS A 323 -0.45 32.44 8.51
CA LYS A 323 -0.92 33.60 7.74
C LYS A 323 -0.83 34.93 8.51
N CYS A 324 -0.09 35.92 7.98
CA CYS A 324 -0.15 37.27 8.54
C CYS A 324 -1.42 38.00 8.05
N TYR A 325 -1.99 38.85 8.91
CA TYR A 325 -3.27 39.59 8.85
C TYR A 325 -4.48 38.95 9.58
N GLU A 326 -4.56 37.63 9.76
CA GLU A 326 -5.54 36.96 10.62
C GLU A 326 -4.81 36.06 11.63
N LYS A 327 -4.88 36.35 12.93
CA LYS A 327 -4.22 35.52 13.96
C LYS A 327 -4.92 34.15 14.06
N LEU A 328 -4.44 33.14 13.33
CA LEU A 328 -4.82 31.74 13.54
C LEU A 328 -3.71 31.00 14.29
N PHE A 329 -4.08 30.43 15.44
CA PHE A 329 -3.25 29.49 16.19
C PHE A 329 -3.73 28.08 15.91
N LEU A 330 -2.88 27.22 15.33
CA LEU A 330 -3.17 25.79 15.27
C LEU A 330 -2.80 25.16 16.62
N ARG A 331 -3.74 24.44 17.25
CA ARG A 331 -3.42 23.61 18.42
C ARG A 331 -2.83 22.29 17.94
N CYS A 332 -1.65 21.97 18.43
CA CYS A 332 -1.01 20.70 18.21
C CYS A 332 -1.82 19.53 18.84
N ILE A 333 -1.93 18.41 18.13
CA ILE A 333 -2.54 17.18 18.67
C ILE A 333 -1.53 16.49 19.60
N ASN A 334 -1.86 16.39 20.89
CA ASN A 334 -1.01 15.69 21.86
C ASN A 334 -1.25 14.17 21.80
N ILE A 335 -0.19 13.40 21.57
CA ILE A 335 -0.25 11.94 21.44
C ILE A 335 0.18 11.28 22.77
N ASN A 336 -0.78 10.84 23.59
CA ASN A 336 -0.52 10.04 24.79
C ASN A 336 -0.58 8.54 24.48
N VAL A 337 0.40 7.78 24.98
CA VAL A 337 0.58 6.34 24.74
C VAL A 337 -0.66 5.49 25.10
N GLU A 338 -1.51 5.94 26.03
CA GLU A 338 -2.75 5.24 26.42
C GLU A 338 -3.88 5.27 25.37
N ASN A 339 -3.87 6.21 24.41
CA ASN A 339 -4.89 6.30 23.36
C ASN A 339 -4.46 5.68 22.01
N SER A 340 -3.31 5.01 21.96
CA SER A 340 -2.74 4.45 20.72
C SER A 340 -3.21 3.00 20.42
N LYS A 341 -4.53 2.78 20.30
CA LYS A 341 -5.04 1.59 19.59
C LYS A 341 -5.15 1.88 18.10
N ARG A 342 -4.01 1.84 17.39
CA ARG A 342 -3.97 1.80 15.91
C ARG A 342 -2.98 0.73 15.45
N GLY A 343 -3.32 0.09 14.32
CA GLY A 343 -2.65 -1.09 13.76
C GLY A 343 -1.18 -0.88 13.38
N PRO A 344 -0.49 -1.95 12.94
CA PRO A 344 0.94 -1.88 12.69
C PRO A 344 1.28 -0.93 11.52
N VAL A 345 2.08 0.08 11.84
CA VAL A 345 2.62 1.11 10.93
C VAL A 345 3.60 0.47 9.91
N PRO A 346 3.66 0.93 8.64
CA PRO A 346 4.58 0.39 7.64
C PRO A 346 6.04 0.73 8.03
N THR A 347 6.85 -0.31 8.22
CA THR A 347 8.29 -0.16 8.40
C THR A 347 8.94 -0.13 7.01
N VAL A 348 9.37 1.04 6.54
CA VAL A 348 10.29 1.13 5.41
C VAL A 348 11.62 0.54 5.89
N SER A 349 12.00 -0.61 5.34
CA SER A 349 13.31 -1.22 5.54
C SER A 349 14.09 -1.07 4.25
N PHE A 350 15.32 -0.53 4.32
CA PHE A 350 16.26 -0.61 3.21
C PHE A 350 16.63 -2.08 3.02
N VAL A 351 16.32 -2.61 1.86
CA VAL A 351 16.44 -4.03 1.55
C VAL A 351 17.79 -4.27 0.87
N GLY A 352 18.76 -4.80 1.61
CA GLY A 352 19.94 -5.42 1.01
C GLY A 352 19.57 -6.72 0.27
N ASP A 353 20.43 -7.17 -0.64
CA ASP A 353 20.24 -8.26 -1.62
C ASP A 353 19.85 -9.66 -1.09
N ARG A 354 19.44 -9.78 0.19
CA ARG A 354 19.07 -11.03 0.86
C ARG A 354 17.74 -11.01 1.63
N ALA A 355 16.88 -10.00 1.47
CA ALA A 355 15.56 -10.09 2.12
C ALA A 355 14.60 -11.01 1.37
N ARG A 356 13.75 -11.69 2.14
CA ARG A 356 12.69 -12.53 1.58
C ARG A 356 11.60 -11.64 0.97
N LEU A 357 11.44 -11.73 -0.34
CA LEU A 357 10.29 -11.19 -1.08
C LEU A 357 8.97 -11.69 -0.47
N TYR A 358 8.28 -10.83 0.28
CA TYR A 358 6.96 -11.16 0.82
C TYR A 358 5.92 -11.09 -0.31
N PRO A 359 5.13 -12.16 -0.53
CA PRO A 359 4.02 -12.10 -1.48
C PRO A 359 3.01 -11.05 -1.02
N SER A 360 2.64 -10.16 -1.93
CA SER A 360 1.69 -9.07 -1.68
C SER A 360 0.39 -9.33 -2.43
N ILE A 361 -0.73 -8.90 -1.85
CA ILE A 361 -2.05 -9.02 -2.45
C ILE A 361 -2.51 -7.61 -2.80
N TYR A 362 -3.07 -7.43 -3.99
CA TYR A 362 -3.76 -6.20 -4.38
C TYR A 362 -5.21 -6.51 -4.69
N CYS A 363 -6.12 -5.59 -4.39
CA CYS A 363 -7.56 -5.72 -4.61
C CYS A 363 -8.17 -4.41 -5.12
N TRP A 364 -9.20 -4.50 -5.96
CA TRP A 364 -9.95 -3.35 -6.49
C TRP A 364 -11.31 -3.80 -7.06
N GLY A 365 -12.20 -2.86 -7.36
CA GLY A 365 -13.55 -3.07 -7.85
C GLY A 365 -14.64 -2.69 -6.83
N TYR A 366 -15.75 -3.43 -6.84
CA TYR A 366 -16.94 -3.14 -6.03
C TYR A 366 -16.71 -3.35 -4.53
N ILE A 367 -17.09 -2.34 -3.74
CA ILE A 367 -16.95 -2.31 -2.28
C ILE A 367 -18.20 -2.85 -1.59
N GLY A 368 -19.39 -2.66 -2.17
CA GLY A 368 -20.66 -2.74 -1.47
C GLY A 368 -20.99 -4.09 -0.84
N THR A 369 -20.48 -5.20 -1.40
CA THR A 369 -20.67 -6.54 -0.82
C THR A 369 -19.67 -6.88 0.28
N GLY A 370 -18.59 -6.12 0.44
CA GLY A 370 -17.47 -6.49 1.30
C GLY A 370 -16.53 -7.54 0.71
N ALA A 371 -16.66 -7.92 -0.57
CA ALA A 371 -15.81 -8.92 -1.24
C ALA A 371 -14.32 -8.55 -1.24
N LEU A 372 -14.02 -7.25 -1.17
CA LEU A 372 -12.65 -6.76 -1.05
C LEU A 372 -12.06 -6.97 0.35
N GLY A 373 -12.85 -7.28 1.37
CA GLY A 373 -12.34 -7.60 2.72
C GLY A 373 -11.66 -6.44 3.46
N VAL A 374 -11.86 -5.19 3.01
CA VAL A 374 -11.27 -4.00 3.65
C VAL A 374 -12.38 -3.23 4.37
N PHE A 375 -12.37 -3.28 5.71
CA PHE A 375 -13.39 -2.66 6.55
C PHE A 375 -13.56 -1.15 6.28
N ASP A 376 -12.46 -0.44 6.08
CA ASP A 376 -12.43 1.02 5.88
C ASP A 376 -13.13 1.46 4.58
N PHE A 377 -13.27 0.56 3.61
CA PHE A 377 -14.01 0.84 2.39
C PHE A 377 -15.52 0.92 2.65
N VAL A 378 -16.03 0.14 3.60
CA VAL A 378 -17.47 0.01 3.87
C VAL A 378 -17.95 0.97 4.98
N ASN A 379 -17.05 1.41 5.88
CA ASN A 379 -17.41 2.15 7.11
C ASN A 379 -17.36 3.70 7.01
N LYS A 380 -17.26 4.29 5.81
CA LYS A 380 -17.25 5.77 5.68
C LYS A 380 -18.66 6.35 5.83
N LYS A 381 -18.88 7.19 6.86
CA LYS A 381 -20.16 7.91 7.05
C LYS A 381 -20.46 8.80 5.83
N PRO A 382 -21.73 8.87 5.38
CA PRO A 382 -22.07 9.74 4.30
C PRO A 382 -21.95 11.22 4.70
N ASP A 383 -21.14 11.97 3.96
CA ASP A 383 -21.13 13.44 4.04
C ASP A 383 -22.51 13.97 3.56
N PRO A 384 -23.25 14.72 4.40
CA PRO A 384 -24.56 15.27 4.05
C PRO A 384 -24.53 16.32 2.94
N LYS A 385 -23.36 16.77 2.46
CA LYS A 385 -23.22 17.78 1.41
C LYS A 385 -23.24 17.25 -0.03
N HIS A 386 -23.43 15.95 -0.24
CA HIS A 386 -23.13 15.26 -1.49
C HIS A 386 -24.37 14.52 -2.07
N THR A 387 -24.74 14.82 -3.33
CA THR A 387 -25.90 14.31 -4.08
C THR A 387 -25.78 12.82 -4.48
N ASP A 388 -26.87 12.15 -4.88
CA ASP A 388 -26.91 10.71 -5.22
C ASP A 388 -25.83 10.23 -6.21
N ALA A 389 -25.43 11.05 -7.18
CA ALA A 389 -24.36 10.71 -8.12
C ALA A 389 -22.98 10.56 -7.44
N SER A 390 -22.74 11.29 -6.34
CA SER A 390 -21.54 11.16 -5.51
C SER A 390 -21.60 10.02 -4.49
N GLN A 391 -22.74 9.33 -4.37
CA GLN A 391 -22.85 8.10 -3.59
C GLN A 391 -22.36 6.88 -4.41
N GLN A 392 -22.56 6.85 -5.72
CA GLN A 392 -22.02 5.78 -6.60
C GLN A 392 -20.49 5.70 -6.59
N THR A 393 -19.80 6.84 -6.44
CA THR A 393 -18.33 6.91 -6.30
C THR A 393 -17.82 6.33 -4.97
N ARG A 394 -18.67 6.12 -3.96
CA ARG A 394 -18.29 5.50 -2.67
C ARG A 394 -18.33 3.98 -2.68
N LEU A 395 -18.98 3.35 -3.66
CA LEU A 395 -19.13 1.90 -3.72
C LEU A 395 -18.06 1.20 -4.57
N ARG A 396 -17.00 1.92 -4.97
CA ARG A 396 -15.95 1.36 -5.82
C ARG A 396 -14.55 1.75 -5.41
N ARG A 397 -13.60 0.89 -5.76
CA ARG A 397 -12.17 1.14 -5.70
C ARG A 397 -11.58 0.88 -7.09
N SER A 398 -11.43 1.91 -7.93
CA SER A 398 -11.00 1.71 -9.32
C SER A 398 -9.50 1.47 -9.49
N ILE A 399 -8.68 1.76 -8.47
CA ILE A 399 -7.21 1.62 -8.53
C ILE A 399 -6.76 0.51 -7.59
N PRO A 400 -5.84 -0.39 -8.02
CA PRO A 400 -5.27 -1.45 -7.19
C PRO A 400 -4.85 -0.95 -5.80
N TYR A 401 -5.41 -1.56 -4.77
CA TYR A 401 -5.11 -1.27 -3.38
C TYR A 401 -4.36 -2.44 -2.75
N ARG A 402 -3.25 -2.18 -2.05
CA ARG A 402 -2.50 -3.23 -1.36
C ARG A 402 -3.32 -3.75 -0.18
N HIS A 403 -3.77 -4.99 -0.26
CA HIS A 403 -4.70 -5.56 0.71
C HIS A 403 -4.00 -5.84 2.06
N PRO A 404 -4.56 -5.36 3.20
CA PRO A 404 -3.93 -5.41 4.52
C PRO A 404 -3.69 -6.81 5.08
N PHE A 405 -4.69 -7.67 4.90
CA PHE A 405 -4.81 -8.95 5.56
C PHE A 405 -3.54 -9.84 5.55
N SER A 406 -2.86 -9.98 4.42
CA SER A 406 -1.70 -10.89 4.33
C SER A 406 -0.49 -10.37 5.14
N TYR A 407 -0.20 -9.07 5.10
CA TYR A 407 0.95 -8.52 5.80
C TYR A 407 0.65 -8.22 7.28
N GLU A 408 -0.56 -7.77 7.62
CA GLU A 408 -0.94 -7.49 9.01
C GLU A 408 -0.98 -8.74 9.88
N HIS A 409 -1.42 -9.86 9.31
CA HIS A 409 -1.50 -11.14 10.03
C HIS A 409 -0.31 -12.07 9.77
N GLN A 410 0.68 -11.64 8.98
CA GLN A 410 1.83 -12.46 8.56
C GLN A 410 1.41 -13.81 7.94
N ILE A 411 0.33 -13.80 7.15
CA ILE A 411 -0.22 -14.99 6.49
C ILE A 411 0.22 -14.99 5.03
N LYS A 412 0.90 -16.05 4.60
CA LYS A 412 1.18 -16.27 3.18
C LYS A 412 -0.05 -16.84 2.49
N ILE A 413 -0.72 -16.02 1.69
CA ILE A 413 -1.81 -16.46 0.82
C ILE A 413 -1.23 -17.02 -0.48
N ASN A 414 -1.69 -18.20 -0.86
CA ASN A 414 -1.21 -18.94 -2.04
C ASN A 414 -2.23 -18.97 -3.17
N ARG A 415 -3.53 -18.81 -2.85
CA ARG A 415 -4.64 -18.84 -3.79
C ARG A 415 -5.71 -17.86 -3.35
N ILE A 416 -6.36 -17.26 -4.34
CA ILE A 416 -7.53 -16.41 -4.17
C ILE A 416 -8.56 -16.87 -5.20
N ALA A 417 -9.81 -17.02 -4.77
CA ALA A 417 -10.93 -17.31 -5.66
C ALA A 417 -12.02 -16.26 -5.45
N CYS A 418 -12.38 -15.57 -6.53
CA CYS A 418 -13.44 -14.57 -6.55
C CYS A 418 -14.72 -15.19 -7.12
N GLY A 419 -15.77 -15.24 -6.30
CA GLY A 419 -17.13 -15.59 -6.70
C GLY A 419 -17.97 -14.34 -6.96
N ASN A 420 -19.29 -14.48 -7.04
CA ASN A 420 -20.17 -13.33 -7.27
C ASN A 420 -20.38 -12.54 -5.97
N GLY A 421 -19.58 -11.49 -5.79
CA GLY A 421 -19.66 -10.60 -4.63
C GLY A 421 -19.03 -11.17 -3.36
N PHE A 422 -18.20 -12.20 -3.45
CA PHE A 422 -17.42 -12.75 -2.33
C PHE A 422 -16.07 -13.30 -2.78
N THR A 423 -15.13 -13.42 -1.83
CA THR A 423 -13.76 -13.86 -2.07
C THR A 423 -13.35 -14.90 -1.04
N LEU A 424 -12.67 -15.95 -1.51
CA LEU A 424 -11.96 -16.93 -0.67
C LEU A 424 -10.45 -16.72 -0.78
N PHE A 425 -9.76 -16.89 0.35
CA PHE A 425 -8.31 -16.89 0.44
C PHE A 425 -7.86 -18.19 1.07
N SER A 426 -6.81 -18.82 0.53
CA SER A 426 -6.20 -19.97 1.20
C SER A 426 -4.69 -19.88 1.30
N SER A 427 -4.18 -20.50 2.35
CA SER A 427 -2.76 -20.69 2.60
C SER A 427 -2.44 -22.18 2.55
N ASN A 428 -1.34 -22.56 1.93
CA ASN A 428 -0.88 -23.95 1.88
C ASN A 428 -0.18 -24.40 3.19
N THR A 429 -0.48 -23.73 4.30
CA THR A 429 0.12 -23.95 5.62
C THR A 429 -0.39 -25.23 6.30
N LEU A 430 0.44 -25.79 7.18
CA LEU A 430 0.06 -26.86 8.11
C LEU A 430 -0.58 -26.33 9.40
N LYS A 431 -0.64 -25.01 9.59
CA LYS A 431 -1.38 -24.39 10.71
C LYS A 431 -2.88 -24.66 10.58
N TYR A 432 -3.62 -24.53 11.69
CA TYR A 432 -5.06 -24.76 11.72
C TYR A 432 -5.81 -23.78 10.82
N ASP A 433 -5.46 -22.50 10.90
CA ASP A 433 -6.05 -21.44 10.08
C ASP A 433 -5.40 -21.44 8.70
N LYS A 434 -6.18 -21.85 7.69
CA LYS A 434 -5.70 -22.04 6.31
C LYS A 434 -6.69 -21.61 5.23
N LEU A 435 -7.93 -21.26 5.60
CA LEU A 435 -8.99 -20.80 4.71
C LEU A 435 -9.69 -19.59 5.33
N TRP A 436 -9.93 -18.56 4.52
CA TRP A 436 -10.64 -17.36 4.92
C TRP A 436 -11.62 -16.94 3.83
N GLY A 437 -12.66 -16.20 4.23
CA GLY A 437 -13.66 -15.67 3.32
C GLY A 437 -14.19 -14.29 3.74
N CYS A 438 -14.54 -13.47 2.75
CA CYS A 438 -15.25 -12.21 2.92
C CYS A 438 -16.21 -11.95 1.75
N GLY A 439 -17.16 -11.04 1.94
CA GLY A 439 -18.19 -10.65 0.97
C GLY A 439 -19.59 -11.17 1.28
N LEU A 440 -20.41 -11.25 0.24
CA LEU A 440 -21.79 -11.73 0.27
C LEU A 440 -21.86 -13.16 0.85
N ASN A 441 -22.83 -13.40 1.73
CA ASN A 441 -22.99 -14.67 2.42
C ASN A 441 -24.46 -15.11 2.60
N THR A 442 -25.34 -14.74 1.67
CA THR A 442 -26.78 -15.05 1.70
C THR A 442 -27.10 -16.55 1.67
N ASP A 443 -26.22 -17.34 1.08
CA ASP A 443 -26.36 -18.78 0.88
C ASP A 443 -25.33 -19.56 1.71
N SER A 444 -24.68 -18.90 2.67
CA SER A 444 -23.57 -19.49 3.43
C SER A 444 -22.43 -20.02 2.54
N GLN A 445 -22.18 -19.35 1.42
CA GLN A 445 -21.03 -19.58 0.53
C GLN A 445 -19.68 -19.26 1.20
N LEU A 446 -19.69 -18.63 2.38
CA LEU A 446 -18.56 -18.45 3.28
C LEU A 446 -18.76 -19.19 4.62
N THR A 447 -19.75 -20.08 4.71
CA THR A 447 -20.26 -20.73 5.94
C THR A 447 -20.93 -19.74 6.90
N PHE A 448 -21.44 -20.21 8.05
CA PHE A 448 -22.07 -19.34 9.04
C PHE A 448 -21.08 -18.83 10.11
N PHE A 449 -21.05 -17.52 10.33
CA PHE A 449 -20.28 -16.86 11.37
C PHE A 449 -21.19 -16.41 12.52
N LYS A 450 -21.11 -17.08 13.67
CA LYS A 450 -21.86 -16.70 14.88
C LYS A 450 -21.19 -15.52 15.59
N ASP A 451 -21.38 -14.30 15.11
CA ASP A 451 -20.73 -13.12 15.67
C ASP A 451 -21.70 -12.22 16.45
N ARG A 452 -21.47 -12.05 17.76
CA ARG A 452 -22.26 -11.13 18.62
C ARG A 452 -21.91 -9.66 18.39
N HIS A 453 -20.84 -9.36 17.65
CA HIS A 453 -20.33 -8.01 17.43
C HIS A 453 -20.35 -7.61 15.95
N HIS A 454 -21.12 -8.33 15.12
CA HIS A 454 -21.33 -7.95 13.73
C HIS A 454 -21.93 -6.54 13.67
N PRO A 455 -21.34 -5.59 12.91
CA PRO A 455 -21.90 -4.26 12.78
C PRO A 455 -23.36 -4.34 12.29
N LYS A 456 -24.26 -3.64 13.02
CA LYS A 456 -25.70 -3.60 12.71
C LYS A 456 -25.89 -3.11 11.27
N GLY A 457 -26.68 -3.84 10.48
CA GLY A 457 -26.99 -3.51 9.08
C GLY A 457 -26.25 -4.33 8.02
N PHE A 458 -25.26 -5.15 8.40
CA PHE A 458 -24.47 -5.98 7.46
C PHE A 458 -24.73 -7.49 7.59
N GLY A 459 -25.94 -7.90 8.00
CA GLY A 459 -26.22 -9.30 8.38
C GLY A 459 -25.91 -10.35 7.30
N ASP A 460 -25.97 -9.96 6.02
CA ASP A 460 -25.72 -10.85 4.87
C ASP A 460 -24.30 -10.71 4.29
N TYR A 461 -23.44 -9.87 4.89
CA TYR A 461 -22.15 -9.49 4.34
C TYR A 461 -21.02 -9.65 5.37
N VAL A 462 -19.97 -10.38 4.99
CA VAL A 462 -18.75 -10.58 5.77
C VAL A 462 -17.69 -9.59 5.30
N ILE A 463 -17.66 -8.40 5.88
CA ILE A 463 -16.88 -7.26 5.35
C ILE A 463 -15.36 -7.29 5.64
N VAL A 464 -14.89 -8.30 6.36
CA VAL A 464 -13.46 -8.56 6.66
C VAL A 464 -13.19 -10.06 6.50
N PRO A 465 -11.99 -10.50 6.06
CA PRO A 465 -11.68 -11.92 5.93
C PRO A 465 -11.81 -12.64 7.28
N LYS A 466 -12.75 -13.59 7.36
CA LYS A 466 -12.97 -14.44 8.54
C LYS A 466 -12.52 -15.87 8.26
N ILE A 467 -11.99 -16.54 9.28
CA ILE A 467 -11.51 -17.93 9.19
C ILE A 467 -12.68 -18.87 8.93
N ILE A 468 -12.59 -19.71 7.91
CA ILE A 468 -13.56 -20.79 7.65
C ILE A 468 -12.98 -22.09 8.20
N HIS A 469 -13.68 -22.68 9.17
CA HIS A 469 -13.27 -23.95 9.79
C HIS A 469 -13.84 -25.13 9.01
N LEU A 470 -12.98 -25.82 8.26
CA LEU A 470 -13.34 -27.05 7.57
C LEU A 470 -13.30 -28.26 8.54
N PRO A 471 -14.21 -29.23 8.41
CA PRO A 471 -14.23 -30.46 9.22
C PRO A 471 -13.14 -31.47 8.76
N ILE A 472 -11.88 -31.02 8.75
CA ILE A 472 -10.72 -31.82 8.36
C ILE A 472 -10.34 -32.75 9.53
N LYS A 473 -10.21 -34.06 9.27
CA LYS A 473 -9.83 -35.05 10.29
C LYS A 473 -8.46 -34.78 10.91
N HIS A 474 -7.47 -34.43 10.08
CA HIS A 474 -6.08 -34.19 10.51
C HIS A 474 -5.58 -32.80 10.07
N PRO A 475 -6.07 -31.70 10.69
CA PRO A 475 -5.86 -30.35 10.20
C PRO A 475 -4.39 -29.91 10.23
N ARG A 476 -3.53 -30.52 11.06
CA ARG A 476 -2.09 -30.20 11.15
C ARG A 476 -1.21 -30.93 10.14
N SER A 477 -1.75 -31.89 9.40
CA SER A 477 -1.05 -32.62 8.33
C SER A 477 -1.71 -32.46 6.96
N THR A 478 -2.78 -31.69 6.88
CA THR A 478 -3.56 -31.44 5.66
C THR A 478 -3.31 -30.03 5.16
N ARG A 479 -3.04 -29.88 3.86
CA ARG A 479 -2.94 -28.59 3.17
C ARG A 479 -4.12 -28.39 2.23
N ILE A 480 -4.56 -27.15 2.10
CA ILE A 480 -5.45 -26.74 1.01
C ILE A 480 -4.59 -26.53 -0.23
N THR A 481 -4.93 -27.22 -1.31
CA THR A 481 -4.20 -27.19 -2.58
C THR A 481 -4.90 -26.30 -3.60
N GLN A 482 -6.23 -26.30 -3.62
CA GLN A 482 -7.05 -25.46 -4.50
C GLN A 482 -8.31 -24.96 -3.80
N ILE A 483 -8.80 -23.81 -4.26
CA ILE A 483 -10.08 -23.22 -3.89
C ILE A 483 -10.78 -22.72 -5.15
N ALA A 484 -12.09 -22.86 -5.21
CA ALA A 484 -12.91 -22.34 -6.30
C ALA A 484 -14.20 -21.72 -5.75
N ALA A 485 -14.70 -20.70 -6.44
CA ALA A 485 -15.87 -19.93 -6.04
C ALA A 485 -16.72 -19.61 -7.28
N GLY A 486 -17.99 -20.00 -7.24
CA GLY A 486 -18.98 -19.73 -8.30
C GLY A 486 -19.90 -18.57 -7.95
N ARG A 487 -21.16 -18.62 -8.41
CA ARG A 487 -22.16 -17.59 -8.10
C ARG A 487 -22.48 -17.51 -6.60
N ALA A 488 -22.74 -18.66 -5.98
CA ALA A 488 -23.16 -18.75 -4.59
C ALA A 488 -22.69 -20.04 -3.90
N HIS A 489 -21.63 -20.67 -4.41
CA HIS A 489 -21.06 -21.90 -3.85
C HIS A 489 -19.53 -21.86 -3.88
N SER A 490 -18.93 -22.65 -3.00
CA SER A 490 -17.50 -22.69 -2.75
C SER A 490 -17.03 -24.13 -2.65
N ILE A 491 -15.90 -24.44 -3.28
CA ILE A 491 -15.28 -25.76 -3.27
C ILE A 491 -13.83 -25.64 -2.82
N VAL A 492 -13.38 -26.57 -1.99
CA VAL A 492 -12.02 -26.63 -1.46
C VAL A 492 -11.45 -28.03 -1.67
N LEU A 493 -10.27 -28.10 -2.27
CA LEU A 493 -9.50 -29.33 -2.44
C LEU A 493 -8.34 -29.35 -1.45
N THR A 494 -8.14 -30.51 -0.83
CA THR A 494 -7.01 -30.77 0.06
C THR A 494 -6.08 -31.85 -0.50
N ASP A 495 -4.86 -31.93 0.02
CA ASP A 495 -3.87 -32.92 -0.41
C ASP A 495 -4.17 -34.36 0.06
N ASN A 496 -4.83 -34.54 1.21
CA ASN A 496 -5.08 -35.85 1.81
C ASN A 496 -6.42 -36.03 2.55
N SER A 497 -7.28 -35.00 2.58
CA SER A 497 -8.57 -35.04 3.30
C SER A 497 -9.79 -34.90 2.38
N GLY A 498 -9.60 -35.04 1.07
CA GLY A 498 -10.66 -34.98 0.08
C GLY A 498 -11.12 -33.56 -0.28
N LEU A 499 -12.38 -33.48 -0.70
CA LEU A 499 -13.07 -32.28 -1.14
C LEU A 499 -14.06 -31.78 -0.09
N PHE A 500 -14.23 -30.47 -0.02
CA PHE A 500 -15.23 -29.82 0.81
C PHE A 500 -16.03 -28.81 -0.02
N SER A 501 -17.35 -28.79 0.17
CA SER A 501 -18.26 -27.85 -0.50
C SER A 501 -19.23 -27.21 0.49
N PHE A 502 -19.58 -25.95 0.23
CA PHE A 502 -20.53 -25.17 1.02
C PHE A 502 -21.12 -24.03 0.18
N GLY A 503 -22.29 -23.55 0.58
CA GLY A 503 -23.07 -22.57 -0.18
C GLY A 503 -24.37 -23.15 -0.73
N ASN A 504 -24.88 -22.49 -1.76
CA ASN A 504 -26.06 -22.90 -2.51
C ASN A 504 -25.86 -24.28 -3.17
N ASN A 505 -26.89 -25.13 -3.10
CA ASN A 505 -26.91 -26.45 -3.75
C ASN A 505 -28.21 -26.68 -4.53
N SER A 506 -28.88 -25.62 -4.99
CA SER A 506 -30.18 -25.72 -5.66
C SER A 506 -30.14 -26.58 -6.93
N PHE A 507 -28.96 -26.74 -7.54
CA PHE A 507 -28.74 -27.53 -8.75
C PHE A 507 -27.77 -28.69 -8.54
N GLY A 508 -27.35 -28.97 -7.30
CA GLY A 508 -26.40 -30.04 -7.01
C GLY A 508 -24.92 -29.63 -7.15
N GLN A 509 -24.63 -28.34 -7.27
CA GLN A 509 -23.28 -27.82 -7.51
C GLN A 509 -22.33 -27.97 -6.31
N CYS A 510 -22.85 -28.27 -5.12
CA CYS A 510 -22.05 -28.68 -3.96
C CYS A 510 -21.80 -30.19 -3.90
N ALA A 511 -22.03 -30.96 -4.96
CA ALA A 511 -21.75 -32.41 -5.04
C ALA A 511 -22.50 -33.24 -3.98
N ARG A 512 -23.69 -32.80 -3.57
CA ARG A 512 -24.58 -33.50 -2.65
C ARG A 512 -26.02 -33.46 -3.15
N GLN A 513 -26.84 -34.38 -2.66
CA GLN A 513 -28.26 -34.48 -2.99
C GLN A 513 -28.98 -33.12 -2.88
N ILE A 514 -29.80 -32.83 -3.90
CA ILE A 514 -30.66 -31.64 -3.93
C ILE A 514 -31.82 -31.86 -2.96
N VAL A 515 -32.00 -30.94 -2.03
CA VAL A 515 -33.09 -30.94 -1.06
C VAL A 515 -34.07 -29.83 -1.46
N SER A 516 -35.34 -30.19 -1.65
CA SER A 516 -36.39 -29.21 -1.97
C SER A 516 -36.50 -28.19 -0.84
N ASP A 517 -36.62 -26.91 -1.20
CA ASP A 517 -36.85 -25.79 -0.28
C ASP A 517 -35.77 -25.64 0.82
N GLU A 518 -34.54 -26.11 0.55
CA GLU A 518 -33.43 -25.95 1.47
C GLU A 518 -33.09 -24.47 1.69
N ILE A 519 -33.05 -24.05 2.96
CA ILE A 519 -32.67 -22.70 3.36
C ILE A 519 -31.16 -22.67 3.57
N TYR A 520 -30.43 -22.09 2.62
CA TYR A 520 -28.97 -22.00 2.68
C TYR A 520 -28.47 -20.91 3.65
N LYS A 521 -29.29 -19.89 3.91
CA LYS A 521 -28.93 -18.76 4.78
C LYS A 521 -28.62 -19.22 6.20
N ASN A 522 -27.51 -18.75 6.75
CA ASN A 522 -27.02 -19.09 8.09
C ASN A 522 -26.77 -20.59 8.32
N SER A 523 -26.51 -21.35 7.26
CA SER A 523 -26.18 -22.76 7.35
C SER A 523 -24.71 -22.97 7.77
N MET A 524 -24.50 -23.90 8.70
CA MET A 524 -23.16 -24.41 9.03
C MET A 524 -22.79 -25.66 8.21
N LEU A 525 -23.61 -26.03 7.22
CA LEU A 525 -23.40 -27.24 6.44
C LEU A 525 -22.14 -27.11 5.58
N ILE A 526 -21.18 -27.99 5.83
CA ILE A 526 -20.01 -28.20 4.98
C ILE A 526 -20.03 -29.67 4.58
N HIS A 527 -20.23 -29.93 3.30
CA HIS A 527 -20.25 -31.28 2.77
C HIS A 527 -18.81 -31.73 2.50
N SER A 528 -18.41 -32.84 3.12
CA SER A 528 -17.11 -33.47 2.90
C SER A 528 -17.31 -34.73 2.05
N PHE A 529 -16.57 -34.84 0.94
CA PHE A 529 -16.75 -35.92 -0.02
C PHE A 529 -15.46 -36.27 -0.75
N ASN A 530 -15.50 -37.39 -1.46
CA ASN A 530 -14.49 -37.81 -2.43
C ASN A 530 -15.21 -38.24 -3.71
N ILE A 531 -14.51 -38.11 -4.85
CA ILE A 531 -14.99 -38.62 -6.13
C ILE A 531 -14.38 -40.00 -6.32
N ASP A 532 -15.23 -40.98 -6.59
CA ASP A 532 -14.77 -42.32 -6.94
C ASP A 532 -14.22 -42.32 -8.37
N LEU A 533 -12.90 -42.43 -8.48
CA LEU A 533 -12.20 -42.43 -9.76
C LEU A 533 -12.08 -43.84 -10.35
N ASN A 534 -12.55 -44.89 -9.65
CA ASN A 534 -12.36 -46.30 -10.01
C ASN A 534 -10.88 -46.65 -10.28
N ASP A 535 -9.95 -45.99 -9.57
CA ASP A 535 -8.51 -46.08 -9.79
C ASP A 535 -7.76 -45.48 -8.58
N ASN A 536 -7.05 -46.32 -7.83
CA ASN A 536 -6.41 -45.91 -6.57
C ASN A 536 -5.18 -45.02 -6.77
N ASP A 537 -4.58 -45.01 -7.96
CA ASP A 537 -3.41 -44.18 -8.27
C ASP A 537 -3.78 -42.80 -8.82
N ASP A 538 -5.07 -42.55 -9.06
CA ASP A 538 -5.55 -41.25 -9.52
C ASP A 538 -6.12 -40.43 -8.37
N LYS A 539 -6.10 -39.11 -8.53
CA LYS A 539 -6.62 -38.15 -7.54
C LYS A 539 -7.04 -36.87 -8.23
N ILE A 540 -7.98 -36.16 -7.62
CA ILE A 540 -8.34 -34.80 -8.08
C ILE A 540 -7.16 -33.86 -7.78
N VAL A 541 -6.80 -33.05 -8.78
CA VAL A 541 -5.69 -32.08 -8.73
C VAL A 541 -6.15 -30.64 -8.96
N ASP A 542 -7.31 -30.46 -9.59
CA ASP A 542 -7.88 -29.12 -9.82
C ASP A 542 -9.40 -29.10 -9.70
N ILE A 543 -9.93 -27.92 -9.33
CA ILE A 543 -11.35 -27.65 -9.14
C ILE A 543 -11.72 -26.30 -9.76
N ILE A 544 -12.83 -26.27 -10.50
CA ILE A 544 -13.30 -25.08 -11.20
C ILE A 544 -14.79 -24.91 -10.92
N CYS A 545 -15.18 -23.72 -10.48
CA CYS A 545 -16.58 -23.35 -10.36
C CYS A 545 -16.96 -22.44 -11.54
N GLY A 546 -17.96 -22.85 -12.31
CA GLY A 546 -18.68 -21.94 -13.19
C GLY A 546 -19.73 -21.14 -12.41
N GLN A 547 -20.80 -20.73 -13.07
CA GLN A 547 -21.86 -19.98 -12.40
C GLN A 547 -22.59 -20.83 -11.35
N ASP A 548 -23.17 -21.95 -11.78
CA ASP A 548 -23.94 -22.87 -10.93
C ASP A 548 -23.56 -24.36 -11.18
N HIS A 549 -22.32 -24.60 -11.59
CA HIS A 549 -21.74 -25.94 -11.75
C HIS A 549 -20.30 -26.00 -11.25
N THR A 550 -19.84 -27.21 -10.94
CA THR A 550 -18.45 -27.50 -10.54
C THR A 550 -17.86 -28.57 -11.44
N LEU A 551 -16.62 -28.34 -11.87
CA LEU A 551 -15.78 -29.27 -12.61
C LEU A 551 -14.60 -29.73 -11.74
N PHE A 552 -14.19 -30.97 -11.92
CA PHE A 552 -13.07 -31.59 -11.21
C PHE A 552 -12.13 -32.23 -12.23
N LEU A 553 -10.83 -31.94 -12.12
CA LEU A 553 -9.78 -32.53 -12.95
C LEU A 553 -8.94 -33.50 -12.13
N SER A 554 -8.76 -34.70 -12.66
CA SER A 554 -7.89 -35.73 -12.06
C SER A 554 -6.45 -35.68 -12.60
N ALA A 555 -5.51 -36.26 -11.86
CA ALA A 555 -4.10 -36.32 -12.23
C ALA A 555 -3.85 -37.13 -13.51
N LYS A 556 -4.72 -38.08 -13.84
CA LYS A 556 -4.67 -38.81 -15.12
C LYS A 556 -5.39 -38.09 -16.27
N GLY A 557 -5.87 -36.87 -16.05
CA GLY A 557 -6.50 -36.03 -17.08
C GLY A 557 -7.97 -36.34 -17.35
N ARG A 558 -8.63 -37.11 -16.48
CA ARG A 558 -10.09 -37.34 -16.54
C ARG A 558 -10.85 -36.19 -15.88
N VAL A 559 -12.00 -35.85 -16.44
CA VAL A 559 -12.86 -34.75 -16.00
C VAL A 559 -14.15 -35.29 -15.39
N TYR A 560 -14.60 -34.67 -14.30
CA TYR A 560 -15.87 -34.95 -13.64
C TYR A 560 -16.65 -33.66 -13.42
N ALA A 561 -17.98 -33.71 -13.38
CA ALA A 561 -18.82 -32.53 -13.26
C ALA A 561 -20.10 -32.77 -12.44
N CYS A 562 -20.59 -31.74 -11.76
CA CYS A 562 -21.91 -31.71 -11.11
C CYS A 562 -22.48 -30.29 -11.07
N GLY A 563 -23.79 -30.15 -10.90
CA GLY A 563 -24.51 -28.89 -10.79
C GLY A 563 -25.57 -28.70 -11.87
N LEU A 564 -25.84 -27.44 -12.20
CA LEU A 564 -26.73 -27.05 -13.28
C LEU A 564 -26.18 -27.56 -14.61
N ASN A 565 -27.08 -28.00 -15.50
CA ASN A 565 -26.70 -28.59 -16.79
C ASN A 565 -27.64 -28.22 -17.95
N THR A 566 -28.49 -27.19 -17.78
CA THR A 566 -29.50 -26.83 -18.77
C THR A 566 -28.91 -26.42 -20.12
N ASP A 567 -27.68 -25.91 -20.14
CA ASP A 567 -26.93 -25.54 -21.35
C ASP A 567 -25.91 -26.61 -21.77
N GLY A 568 -25.88 -27.75 -21.07
CA GLY A 568 -24.94 -28.82 -21.30
C GLY A 568 -23.57 -28.59 -20.66
N GLN A 569 -23.44 -27.64 -19.73
CA GLN A 569 -22.18 -27.24 -19.08
C GLN A 569 -21.46 -28.39 -18.35
N LEU A 570 -22.17 -29.49 -18.01
CA LEU A 570 -21.53 -30.66 -17.41
C LEU A 570 -20.90 -31.62 -18.43
N GLY A 571 -21.25 -31.52 -19.72
CA GLY A 571 -20.63 -32.32 -20.78
C GLY A 571 -20.97 -33.82 -20.75
N VAL A 572 -22.04 -34.21 -20.06
CA VAL A 572 -22.42 -35.62 -19.82
C VAL A 572 -23.33 -36.23 -20.88
N GLY A 573 -23.70 -35.48 -21.92
CA GLY A 573 -24.53 -35.92 -23.03
C GLY A 573 -26.03 -35.80 -22.85
N HIS A 574 -26.48 -35.16 -21.76
CA HIS A 574 -27.85 -34.76 -21.50
C HIS A 574 -27.88 -33.41 -20.76
N TYR A 575 -29.07 -32.88 -20.46
CA TYR A 575 -29.27 -31.53 -19.90
C TYR A 575 -29.79 -31.51 -18.45
N GLU A 576 -30.02 -32.68 -17.85
CA GLU A 576 -30.43 -32.81 -16.45
C GLU A 576 -29.33 -32.38 -15.47
N CYS A 577 -29.73 -31.73 -14.37
CA CYS A 577 -28.85 -31.39 -13.26
C CYS A 577 -28.29 -32.65 -12.58
N ILE A 578 -27.02 -32.62 -12.20
CA ILE A 578 -26.34 -33.76 -11.56
C ILE A 578 -25.87 -33.34 -10.18
N SER A 579 -26.27 -34.09 -9.14
CA SER A 579 -25.89 -33.80 -7.75
C SER A 579 -24.71 -34.61 -7.24
N ARG A 580 -24.32 -35.68 -7.93
CA ARG A 580 -23.14 -36.50 -7.60
C ARG A 580 -22.17 -36.42 -8.77
N PRO A 581 -20.90 -36.02 -8.59
CA PRO A 581 -19.96 -35.84 -9.71
C PRO A 581 -19.93 -37.04 -10.66
N GLU A 582 -20.24 -36.79 -11.93
CA GLU A 582 -20.23 -37.78 -13.00
C GLU A 582 -19.06 -37.56 -13.94
N ARG A 583 -18.55 -38.64 -14.53
CA ARG A 583 -17.43 -38.58 -15.47
C ARG A 583 -17.89 -37.99 -16.80
N VAL A 584 -17.19 -36.95 -17.23
CA VAL A 584 -17.38 -36.33 -18.54
C VAL A 584 -16.71 -37.18 -19.62
N ARG A 585 -17.43 -37.45 -20.71
CA ARG A 585 -16.99 -38.29 -21.84
C ARG A 585 -17.03 -37.49 -23.15
N GLY A 586 -17.13 -38.16 -24.30
CA GLY A 586 -17.08 -37.51 -25.61
C GLY A 586 -15.64 -37.42 -26.10
N ASP A 587 -15.30 -36.35 -26.81
CA ASP A 587 -14.00 -36.25 -27.48
C ASP A 587 -12.81 -36.19 -26.51
N ILE A 588 -13.07 -35.87 -25.23
CA ILE A 588 -12.04 -35.84 -24.18
C ILE A 588 -11.83 -37.19 -23.48
N GLU A 589 -12.60 -38.24 -23.82
CA GLU A 589 -12.62 -39.48 -23.04
C GLU A 589 -11.26 -40.22 -23.01
N ASN A 590 -10.53 -40.15 -24.12
CA ASN A 590 -9.21 -40.74 -24.30
C ASN A 590 -8.07 -39.71 -24.24
N GLU A 591 -8.40 -38.48 -23.83
CA GLU A 591 -7.46 -37.37 -23.78
C GLU A 591 -6.90 -37.17 -22.38
N HIS A 592 -5.66 -36.71 -22.30
CA HIS A 592 -5.06 -36.30 -21.03
C HIS A 592 -5.25 -34.79 -20.83
N ILE A 593 -6.37 -34.40 -20.22
CA ILE A 593 -6.68 -33.00 -19.94
C ILE A 593 -5.73 -32.44 -18.87
N VAL A 594 -5.17 -31.26 -19.11
CA VAL A 594 -4.21 -30.57 -18.22
C VAL A 594 -4.75 -29.26 -17.66
N GLN A 595 -5.77 -28.67 -18.30
CA GLN A 595 -6.41 -27.45 -17.82
C GLN A 595 -7.90 -27.44 -18.21
N LEU A 596 -8.73 -26.91 -17.31
CA LEU A 596 -10.13 -26.58 -17.55
C LEU A 596 -10.33 -25.09 -17.28
N ALA A 597 -11.25 -24.45 -18.00
CA ALA A 597 -11.62 -23.06 -17.76
C ALA A 597 -13.13 -22.85 -17.89
N SER A 598 -13.73 -22.23 -16.88
CA SER A 598 -15.14 -21.85 -16.83
C SER A 598 -15.35 -20.74 -15.79
N LYS A 599 -16.15 -19.74 -16.16
CA LYS A 599 -16.69 -18.73 -15.23
C LYS A 599 -18.20 -18.52 -15.41
N GLY A 600 -18.70 -18.63 -16.63
CA GLY A 600 -20.12 -18.74 -16.93
C GLY A 600 -20.54 -20.19 -17.13
N ASP A 601 -21.20 -20.45 -18.25
CA ASP A 601 -21.75 -21.76 -18.64
C ASP A 601 -21.07 -22.37 -19.88
N SER A 602 -20.01 -21.74 -20.40
CA SER A 602 -19.16 -22.27 -21.48
C SER A 602 -17.84 -22.80 -20.92
N ILE A 603 -17.50 -24.05 -21.28
CA ILE A 603 -16.30 -24.72 -20.78
C ILE A 603 -15.30 -24.88 -21.92
N LEU A 604 -14.04 -24.59 -21.60
CA LEU A 604 -12.89 -24.96 -22.41
C LEU A 604 -12.03 -25.98 -21.65
N ALA A 605 -11.50 -26.94 -22.38
CA ALA A 605 -10.51 -27.89 -21.89
C ALA A 605 -9.30 -27.94 -22.82
N LEU A 606 -8.11 -28.09 -22.22
CA LEU A 606 -6.83 -28.18 -22.91
C LEU A 606 -6.22 -29.54 -22.58
N ASN A 607 -5.85 -30.32 -23.61
CA ASN A 607 -5.11 -31.57 -23.42
C ASN A 607 -3.58 -31.33 -23.37
N LYS A 608 -2.83 -32.36 -23.01
CA LYS A 608 -1.36 -32.32 -22.96
C LYS A 608 -0.70 -32.09 -24.33
N ALA A 609 -1.38 -32.43 -25.43
CA ALA A 609 -0.89 -32.22 -26.79
C ALA A 609 -1.02 -30.76 -27.26
N GLY A 610 -1.81 -29.94 -26.55
CA GLY A 610 -2.05 -28.55 -26.89
C GLY A 610 -3.32 -28.32 -27.73
N ASP A 611 -4.19 -29.32 -27.82
CA ASP A 611 -5.49 -29.27 -28.50
C ASP A 611 -6.59 -28.76 -27.56
N LEU A 612 -7.58 -28.11 -28.15
CA LEU A 612 -8.70 -27.49 -27.44
C LEU A 612 -9.99 -28.26 -27.63
N PHE A 613 -10.75 -28.35 -26.54
CA PHE A 613 -12.08 -28.93 -26.50
C PHE A 613 -13.03 -27.96 -25.82
N GLY A 614 -14.31 -28.03 -26.15
CA GLY A 614 -15.31 -27.20 -25.49
C GLY A 614 -16.73 -27.76 -25.53
N TRP A 615 -17.55 -27.29 -24.59
CA TRP A 615 -18.96 -27.67 -24.42
C TRP A 615 -19.70 -26.63 -23.56
N GLY A 616 -20.99 -26.84 -23.35
CA GLY A 616 -21.87 -25.93 -22.60
C GLY A 616 -22.52 -24.87 -23.50
N ASN A 617 -22.76 -23.69 -22.93
CA ASN A 617 -23.40 -22.57 -23.63
C ASN A 617 -22.59 -22.16 -24.87
N ASN A 618 -23.30 -22.00 -25.98
CA ASN A 618 -22.75 -21.58 -27.28
C ASN A 618 -23.59 -20.47 -27.95
N GLU A 619 -24.41 -19.76 -27.17
CA GLU A 619 -25.27 -18.66 -27.67
C GLU A 619 -24.47 -17.53 -28.33
N TYR A 620 -23.23 -17.38 -27.91
CA TYR A 620 -22.33 -16.31 -28.30
C TYR A 620 -21.16 -16.79 -29.17
N ARG A 621 -21.29 -17.96 -29.79
CA ARG A 621 -20.29 -18.59 -30.67
C ARG A 621 -18.96 -18.92 -29.96
N GLN A 622 -19.02 -19.20 -28.66
CA GLN A 622 -17.86 -19.58 -27.85
C GLN A 622 -17.18 -20.86 -28.32
N LEU A 623 -17.92 -21.79 -28.92
CA LEU A 623 -17.40 -23.11 -29.30
C LEU A 623 -17.08 -23.21 -30.80
N GLY A 624 -17.54 -22.25 -31.63
CA GLY A 624 -17.19 -22.19 -33.05
C GLY A 624 -17.53 -23.42 -33.90
N ILE A 625 -18.32 -24.38 -33.36
CA ILE A 625 -18.53 -25.73 -33.92
C ILE A 625 -19.14 -25.66 -35.32
N SER A 626 -18.50 -26.36 -36.27
CA SER A 626 -18.79 -26.38 -37.72
C SER A 626 -19.96 -27.27 -38.14
N ASP A 627 -20.41 -28.19 -37.29
CA ASP A 627 -21.19 -29.35 -37.73
C ASP A 627 -22.71 -29.16 -37.78
N ASP A 628 -23.22 -27.98 -37.45
CA ASP A 628 -24.64 -27.69 -37.60
C ASP A 628 -24.92 -27.26 -39.06
N PRO A 629 -25.71 -28.02 -39.84
CA PRO A 629 -26.17 -27.58 -41.15
C PRO A 629 -26.73 -26.16 -41.06
N VAL A 630 -26.49 -25.33 -42.08
CA VAL A 630 -26.86 -23.90 -42.13
C VAL A 630 -28.35 -23.65 -41.81
N ASP A 631 -29.20 -24.67 -42.00
CA ASP A 631 -30.66 -24.65 -41.75
C ASP A 631 -31.12 -25.45 -40.51
N SER A 632 -30.20 -26.01 -39.73
CA SER A 632 -30.52 -26.64 -38.44
C SER A 632 -30.64 -25.57 -37.35
N PRO A 633 -31.56 -25.71 -36.37
CA PRO A 633 -31.63 -24.78 -35.26
C PRO A 633 -30.28 -24.80 -34.54
N LYS A 634 -29.55 -23.67 -34.62
CA LYS A 634 -28.26 -23.44 -33.97
C LYS A 634 -28.22 -24.16 -32.63
N SER A 635 -27.33 -25.14 -32.46
CA SER A 635 -27.16 -25.78 -31.16
C SER A 635 -26.50 -24.77 -30.22
N PHE A 636 -27.34 -23.96 -29.58
CA PHE A 636 -26.95 -22.99 -28.55
C PHE A 636 -26.42 -23.66 -27.28
N GLN A 637 -26.52 -24.99 -27.18
CA GLN A 637 -26.23 -25.78 -25.99
C GLN A 637 -25.52 -27.08 -26.38
N CYS A 638 -24.25 -27.22 -26.01
CA CYS A 638 -23.43 -28.38 -26.36
C CYS A 638 -23.29 -29.31 -25.15
N ALA A 639 -24.05 -30.40 -25.11
CA ALA A 639 -24.04 -31.33 -23.97
C ALA A 639 -22.88 -32.32 -23.93
N LYS A 640 -22.00 -32.36 -24.95
CA LYS A 640 -20.84 -33.26 -25.01
C LYS A 640 -19.59 -32.48 -25.39
N PRO A 641 -18.45 -32.69 -24.71
CA PRO A 641 -17.16 -32.16 -25.15
C PRO A 641 -16.89 -32.49 -26.61
N ARG A 642 -16.55 -31.45 -27.38
CA ARG A 642 -16.10 -31.58 -28.76
C ARG A 642 -14.73 -30.98 -28.93
N HIS A 643 -13.92 -31.60 -29.79
CA HIS A 643 -12.70 -30.97 -30.29
C HIS A 643 -13.05 -29.66 -31.01
N LEU A 644 -12.36 -28.57 -30.70
CA LEU A 644 -12.65 -27.26 -31.27
C LEU A 644 -12.01 -27.12 -32.66
N SER A 645 -12.89 -27.07 -33.65
CA SER A 645 -12.59 -26.65 -35.01
C SER A 645 -13.51 -25.49 -35.36
N PHE A 646 -12.92 -24.39 -35.80
CA PHE A 646 -13.63 -23.14 -36.08
C PHE A 646 -14.22 -23.16 -37.48
N ARG A 647 -15.10 -22.20 -37.77
CA ARG A 647 -15.91 -22.16 -39.00
C ARG A 647 -15.12 -22.15 -40.31
N ASP A 648 -13.90 -21.63 -40.28
CA ASP A 648 -12.98 -21.62 -41.42
C ASP A 648 -12.17 -22.92 -41.56
N GLY A 649 -12.47 -23.93 -40.73
CA GLY A 649 -11.73 -25.19 -40.65
C GLY A 649 -10.41 -25.07 -39.88
N SER A 650 -10.10 -23.90 -39.31
CA SER A 650 -8.91 -23.73 -38.49
C SER A 650 -9.08 -24.36 -37.11
N SER A 651 -7.96 -24.73 -36.49
CA SER A 651 -7.88 -25.09 -35.08
C SER A 651 -6.63 -24.43 -34.51
N LEU A 652 -6.75 -23.91 -33.28
CA LEU A 652 -5.58 -23.42 -32.56
C LEU A 652 -4.70 -24.61 -32.16
N LYS A 653 -3.38 -24.47 -32.33
CA LYS A 653 -2.39 -25.51 -32.04
C LYS A 653 -1.36 -25.00 -31.06
N ASN A 654 -0.71 -25.92 -30.35
CA ASN A 654 0.35 -25.61 -29.39
C ASN A 654 -0.12 -24.62 -28.31
N ILE A 655 -1.32 -24.84 -27.76
CA ILE A 655 -1.83 -23.97 -26.70
C ILE A 655 -1.12 -24.27 -25.37
N LYS A 656 -0.76 -23.20 -24.66
CA LYS A 656 -0.10 -23.22 -23.35
C LYS A 656 -1.12 -23.06 -22.22
N CYS A 657 -2.04 -22.11 -22.34
CA CYS A 657 -3.10 -21.92 -21.34
C CYS A 657 -4.38 -21.32 -21.94
N ILE A 658 -5.49 -21.54 -21.25
CA ILE A 658 -6.84 -21.13 -21.66
C ILE A 658 -7.58 -20.36 -20.56
N ALA A 659 -8.54 -19.52 -20.95
CA ALA A 659 -9.55 -18.99 -20.04
C ALA A 659 -10.90 -18.80 -20.73
N SER A 660 -11.99 -19.02 -19.99
CA SER A 660 -13.38 -18.91 -20.44
C SER A 660 -14.17 -18.02 -19.49
N GLY A 661 -14.84 -17.01 -20.05
CA GLY A 661 -15.71 -16.09 -19.33
C GLY A 661 -17.18 -16.53 -19.36
N GLY A 662 -18.10 -15.55 -19.38
CA GLY A 662 -19.52 -15.79 -19.65
C GLY A 662 -19.81 -15.98 -21.13
N SER A 663 -19.35 -15.03 -21.94
CA SER A 663 -19.57 -15.01 -23.40
C SER A 663 -18.28 -14.93 -24.22
N LEU A 664 -17.12 -14.82 -23.56
CA LEU A 664 -15.81 -14.63 -24.18
C LEU A 664 -14.89 -15.80 -23.86
N CYS A 665 -13.99 -16.10 -24.80
CA CYS A 665 -13.02 -17.18 -24.70
C CYS A 665 -11.64 -16.68 -25.10
N SER A 666 -10.62 -17.28 -24.51
CA SER A 666 -9.23 -16.90 -24.73
C SER A 666 -8.27 -18.08 -24.63
N ALA A 667 -7.20 -18.00 -25.40
CA ALA A 667 -6.12 -18.98 -25.38
C ALA A 667 -4.77 -18.29 -25.63
N VAL A 668 -3.72 -18.80 -24.99
CA VAL A 668 -2.34 -18.35 -25.20
C VAL A 668 -1.53 -19.53 -25.71
N ASP A 669 -0.81 -19.34 -26.82
CA ASP A 669 0.06 -20.39 -27.37
C ASP A 669 1.43 -20.48 -26.67
N GLN A 670 2.21 -21.51 -27.00
CA GLN A 670 3.57 -21.70 -26.48
C GLN A 670 4.55 -20.56 -26.86
N GLN A 671 4.22 -19.74 -27.86
CA GLN A 671 5.03 -18.59 -28.29
C GLN A 671 4.69 -17.32 -27.49
N GLY A 672 3.58 -17.35 -26.75
CA GLY A 672 3.08 -16.24 -25.94
C GLY A 672 2.15 -15.30 -26.70
N LYS A 673 1.57 -15.75 -27.82
CA LYS A 673 0.53 -15.01 -28.53
C LYS A 673 -0.83 -15.28 -27.90
N LEU A 674 -1.65 -14.23 -27.79
CA LEU A 674 -2.98 -14.30 -27.21
C LEU A 674 -4.05 -14.28 -28.30
N TYR A 675 -4.97 -15.23 -28.24
CA TYR A 675 -6.12 -15.34 -29.12
C TYR A 675 -7.42 -15.13 -28.34
N MET A 676 -8.36 -14.40 -28.92
CA MET A 676 -9.67 -14.09 -28.32
C MET A 676 -10.82 -14.37 -29.30
N TRP A 677 -11.95 -14.87 -28.80
CA TRP A 677 -13.18 -15.08 -29.57
C TRP A 677 -14.42 -15.09 -28.66
N GLY A 678 -15.60 -15.26 -29.26
CA GLY A 678 -16.91 -15.20 -28.60
C GLY A 678 -17.59 -13.85 -28.80
N PHE A 679 -18.19 -13.32 -27.75
CA PHE A 679 -18.95 -12.08 -27.75
C PHE A 679 -18.56 -11.16 -26.60
N GLY A 680 -18.58 -9.86 -26.87
CA GLY A 680 -18.37 -8.80 -25.90
C GLY A 680 -17.20 -7.89 -26.29
N LEU A 681 -16.49 -7.40 -25.28
CA LEU A 681 -15.35 -6.52 -25.48
C LEU A 681 -14.07 -7.35 -25.50
N LEU A 682 -13.74 -7.85 -26.69
CA LEU A 682 -12.72 -8.88 -26.87
C LEU A 682 -11.28 -8.36 -26.91
N GLY A 683 -11.06 -7.04 -27.03
CA GLY A 683 -9.74 -6.42 -27.03
C GLY A 683 -9.32 -5.78 -28.37
N PHE A 684 -10.18 -5.83 -29.39
CA PHE A 684 -9.92 -5.31 -30.75
C PHE A 684 -10.55 -3.94 -31.01
N GLY A 685 -10.95 -3.21 -29.97
CA GLY A 685 -11.68 -1.95 -30.10
C GLY A 685 -13.20 -2.14 -30.20
N PRO A 686 -13.97 -1.04 -30.23
CA PRO A 686 -15.41 -1.05 -29.97
C PRO A 686 -16.26 -1.63 -31.12
N LYS A 687 -15.68 -1.81 -32.31
CA LYS A 687 -16.40 -2.31 -33.50
C LYS A 687 -16.48 -3.84 -33.56
N HIS A 688 -15.58 -4.54 -32.86
CA HIS A 688 -15.47 -6.00 -32.91
C HIS A 688 -16.10 -6.59 -31.65
N THR A 689 -17.43 -6.75 -31.69
CA THR A 689 -18.20 -7.28 -30.55
C THR A 689 -18.48 -8.78 -30.64
N THR A 690 -18.31 -9.38 -31.82
CA THR A 690 -18.48 -10.83 -32.05
C THR A 690 -17.37 -11.33 -32.95
N ILE A 691 -16.70 -12.39 -32.53
CA ILE A 691 -15.62 -13.07 -33.26
C ILE A 691 -15.86 -14.57 -33.13
N ASP A 692 -16.09 -15.28 -34.23
CA ASP A 692 -16.37 -16.72 -34.25
C ASP A 692 -15.19 -17.60 -34.64
N VAL A 693 -14.08 -16.97 -35.04
CA VAL A 693 -12.78 -17.61 -35.29
C VAL A 693 -11.73 -16.87 -34.45
N PRO A 694 -10.93 -17.55 -33.61
CA PRO A 694 -9.95 -16.90 -32.75
C PRO A 694 -9.03 -15.96 -33.50
N GLN A 695 -9.00 -14.72 -33.04
CA GLN A 695 -8.14 -13.70 -33.60
C GLN A 695 -6.99 -13.40 -32.64
N GLU A 696 -5.78 -13.25 -33.18
CA GLU A 696 -4.59 -12.85 -32.41
C GLU A 696 -4.66 -11.37 -32.02
N ILE A 697 -4.50 -11.05 -30.73
CA ILE A 697 -4.29 -9.67 -30.28
C ILE A 697 -2.81 -9.30 -30.49
N PRO A 698 -2.52 -8.21 -31.20
CA PRO A 698 -1.14 -7.77 -31.43
C PRO A 698 -0.39 -7.49 -30.11
N LEU A 699 0.85 -8.00 -30.00
CA LEU A 699 1.68 -7.87 -28.80
C LEU A 699 2.11 -6.42 -28.50
N GLU A 700 2.01 -5.54 -29.49
CA GLU A 700 2.22 -4.10 -29.36
C GLU A 700 1.28 -3.47 -28.32
N LEU A 701 0.05 -4.00 -28.19
CA LEU A 701 -0.91 -3.57 -27.17
C LEU A 701 -0.49 -3.97 -25.74
N PHE A 702 0.45 -4.90 -25.63
CA PHE A 702 1.02 -5.37 -24.36
C PHE A 702 2.43 -4.83 -24.11
N GLY A 703 2.84 -3.80 -24.85
CA GLY A 703 4.10 -3.10 -24.64
C GLY A 703 5.29 -3.63 -25.44
N LEU A 704 5.06 -4.49 -26.45
CA LEU A 704 6.10 -4.84 -27.42
C LEU A 704 6.49 -3.60 -28.23
N ASN A 705 7.78 -3.24 -28.24
CA ASN A 705 8.31 -2.12 -29.01
C ASN A 705 9.83 -2.28 -29.23
N GLU A 706 10.47 -1.29 -29.84
CA GLU A 706 11.91 -1.32 -30.15
C GLU A 706 12.82 -1.43 -28.91
N PHE A 707 12.35 -1.03 -27.73
CA PHE A 707 13.06 -1.07 -26.45
C PHE A 707 12.71 -2.32 -25.62
N ASN A 708 11.54 -2.91 -25.86
CA ASN A 708 11.06 -4.11 -25.18
C ASN A 708 10.63 -5.15 -26.22
N ARG A 709 11.60 -5.92 -26.73
CA ARG A 709 11.43 -6.81 -27.89
C ARG A 709 11.00 -8.23 -27.55
N ASP A 710 11.04 -8.60 -26.26
CA ASP A 710 10.81 -9.96 -25.78
C ASP A 710 9.50 -10.10 -24.99
N VAL A 711 8.51 -9.23 -25.26
CA VAL A 711 7.20 -9.29 -24.62
C VAL A 711 6.42 -10.51 -25.09
N LYS A 712 5.94 -11.30 -24.14
CA LYS A 712 5.09 -12.47 -24.37
C LYS A 712 3.98 -12.51 -23.33
N ILE A 713 2.82 -13.01 -23.71
CA ILE A 713 1.77 -13.31 -22.74
C ILE A 713 2.13 -14.61 -22.04
N ASP A 714 2.19 -14.57 -20.72
CA ASP A 714 2.51 -15.72 -19.88
C ASP A 714 1.24 -16.44 -19.43
N HIS A 715 0.24 -15.66 -19.00
CA HIS A 715 -1.04 -16.16 -18.48
C HIS A 715 -2.22 -15.27 -18.91
N VAL A 716 -3.39 -15.89 -19.09
CA VAL A 716 -4.67 -15.22 -19.31
C VAL A 716 -5.71 -15.73 -18.32
N THR A 717 -6.56 -14.83 -17.81
CA THR A 717 -7.69 -15.13 -16.95
C THR A 717 -8.91 -14.35 -17.42
N CYS A 718 -10.07 -14.99 -17.43
CA CYS A 718 -11.34 -14.33 -17.71
C CYS A 718 -12.16 -14.18 -16.42
N GLY A 719 -12.83 -13.04 -16.27
CA GLY A 719 -14.00 -12.87 -15.42
C GLY A 719 -15.26 -13.20 -16.22
N LEU A 720 -16.43 -12.74 -15.75
CA LEU A 720 -17.66 -12.98 -16.49
C LEU A 720 -17.69 -12.23 -17.84
N LEU A 721 -17.24 -10.97 -17.86
CA LEU A 721 -17.25 -10.09 -19.04
C LEU A 721 -15.98 -9.24 -19.16
N SER A 722 -14.91 -9.65 -18.46
CA SER A 722 -13.60 -8.99 -18.43
C SER A 722 -12.49 -10.00 -18.63
N THR A 723 -11.34 -9.54 -19.10
CA THR A 723 -10.16 -10.36 -19.33
C THR A 723 -8.94 -9.69 -18.70
N ALA A 724 -8.05 -10.50 -18.15
CA ALA A 724 -6.76 -10.11 -17.64
C ALA A 724 -5.67 -10.94 -18.33
N ALA A 725 -4.61 -10.29 -18.78
CA ALA A 725 -3.42 -10.94 -19.30
C ALA A 725 -2.20 -10.49 -18.48
N ILE A 726 -1.30 -11.42 -18.19
CA ILE A 726 -0.04 -11.17 -17.50
C ILE A 726 1.09 -11.44 -18.48
N THR A 727 1.99 -10.48 -18.65
CA THR A 727 3.19 -10.65 -19.50
C THR A 727 4.27 -11.48 -18.79
N ASN A 728 5.26 -11.97 -19.52
CA ASN A 728 6.45 -12.63 -18.96
C ASN A 728 7.22 -11.77 -17.94
N ASN A 729 7.11 -10.44 -18.04
CA ASN A 729 7.68 -9.48 -17.08
C ASN A 729 6.82 -9.31 -15.81
N GLY A 730 5.63 -9.91 -15.77
CA GLY A 730 4.66 -9.79 -14.68
C GLY A 730 3.91 -8.45 -14.66
N GLU A 731 3.78 -7.81 -15.82
CA GLU A 731 2.89 -6.66 -16.01
C GLU A 731 1.46 -7.17 -16.26
N LEU A 732 0.48 -6.47 -15.69
CA LEU A 732 -0.94 -6.82 -15.82
C LEU A 732 -1.62 -5.90 -16.84
N PHE A 733 -2.34 -6.49 -17.78
CA PHE A 733 -3.23 -5.80 -18.70
C PHE A 733 -4.66 -6.30 -18.51
N MET A 734 -5.63 -5.39 -18.48
CA MET A 734 -7.04 -5.74 -18.32
C MET A 734 -7.93 -4.99 -19.32
N TRP A 735 -9.00 -5.64 -19.75
CA TRP A 735 -10.02 -5.06 -20.61
C TRP A 735 -11.36 -5.75 -20.45
N GLY A 736 -12.40 -5.18 -21.04
CA GLY A 736 -13.76 -5.68 -20.99
C GLY A 736 -14.70 -4.74 -20.25
N LYS A 737 -15.75 -5.32 -19.64
CA LYS A 737 -16.70 -4.56 -18.83
C LYS A 737 -16.05 -4.05 -17.55
N ASN A 738 -16.16 -2.75 -17.27
CA ASN A 738 -15.54 -2.09 -16.13
C ASN A 738 -16.52 -1.82 -14.99
N ARG A 739 -17.24 -2.86 -14.56
CA ARG A 739 -18.23 -2.73 -13.48
C ARG A 739 -17.51 -2.29 -12.21
N TYR A 740 -17.90 -1.14 -11.68
CA TYR A 740 -17.38 -0.56 -10.44
C TYR A 740 -15.84 -0.47 -10.39
N GLY A 741 -15.19 -0.20 -11.52
CA GLY A 741 -13.73 -0.05 -11.57
C GLY A 741 -12.95 -1.37 -11.46
N SER A 742 -13.58 -2.51 -11.72
CA SER A 742 -12.97 -3.85 -11.64
C SER A 742 -11.80 -4.09 -12.61
N LEU A 743 -11.60 -3.22 -13.62
CA LEU A 743 -10.41 -3.28 -14.48
C LEU A 743 -9.15 -2.70 -13.84
N GLY A 744 -9.26 -1.93 -12.75
CA GLY A 744 -8.06 -1.42 -12.06
C GLY A 744 -7.43 -0.19 -12.72
N VAL A 745 -8.20 0.53 -13.54
CA VAL A 745 -7.80 1.74 -14.26
C VAL A 745 -8.53 2.96 -13.70
N GLU A 746 -7.99 4.17 -13.89
CA GLU A 746 -8.52 5.40 -13.27
C GLU A 746 -9.89 5.83 -13.82
N PHE A 747 -10.26 5.35 -15.01
CA PHE A 747 -11.50 5.71 -15.68
C PHE A 747 -12.58 4.62 -15.51
N ASP A 748 -13.83 5.00 -15.77
CA ASP A 748 -15.01 4.19 -15.41
C ASP A 748 -15.62 3.46 -16.60
N GLU A 749 -15.24 3.87 -17.79
CA GLU A 749 -15.73 3.31 -19.03
C GLU A 749 -15.25 1.87 -19.19
N ASP A 750 -16.07 1.10 -19.90
CA ASP A 750 -15.65 -0.20 -20.40
C ASP A 750 -14.43 -0.03 -21.31
N SER A 751 -13.46 -0.93 -21.18
CA SER A 751 -12.26 -0.88 -22.03
C SER A 751 -12.39 -1.86 -23.18
N PRO A 752 -12.51 -1.40 -24.44
CA PRO A 752 -12.59 -2.30 -25.59
C PRO A 752 -11.23 -2.85 -26.03
N MET A 753 -10.13 -2.43 -25.38
CA MET A 753 -8.75 -2.80 -25.70
C MET A 753 -7.96 -3.10 -24.41
N PRO A 754 -6.90 -3.93 -24.46
CA PRO A 754 -6.00 -4.15 -23.33
C PRO A 754 -5.44 -2.85 -22.78
N MET A 755 -5.60 -2.64 -21.46
CA MET A 755 -5.06 -1.48 -20.76
C MET A 755 -4.13 -1.93 -19.65
N ARG A 756 -2.95 -1.32 -19.57
CA ARG A 756 -2.00 -1.64 -18.50
C ARG A 756 -2.56 -1.19 -17.15
N VAL A 757 -2.60 -2.12 -16.21
CA VAL A 757 -2.99 -1.89 -14.82
C VAL A 757 -1.73 -1.64 -14.00
N PHE A 758 -1.63 -0.47 -13.36
CA PHE A 758 -0.48 -0.15 -12.54
C PHE A 758 -0.56 -0.84 -11.18
N VAL A 759 0.21 -1.91 -11.01
CA VAL A 759 0.41 -2.60 -9.73
C VAL A 759 1.87 -2.42 -9.32
N PRO A 760 2.18 -1.87 -8.13
CA PRO A 760 3.56 -1.64 -7.69
C PRO A 760 4.24 -2.93 -7.19
N ALA A 761 4.07 -4.03 -7.92
CA ALA A 761 4.66 -5.35 -7.68
C ALA A 761 4.57 -6.19 -8.96
N ARG A 762 5.39 -7.24 -9.06
CA ARG A 762 5.31 -8.21 -10.17
C ARG A 762 4.08 -9.10 -9.98
N VAL A 763 3.11 -9.03 -10.88
CA VAL A 763 1.88 -9.82 -10.82
C VAL A 763 2.18 -11.26 -11.23
N THR A 764 1.70 -12.22 -10.43
CA THR A 764 1.93 -13.67 -10.65
C THR A 764 0.66 -14.43 -10.96
N SER A 765 -0.49 -13.96 -10.47
CA SER A 765 -1.80 -14.48 -10.84
C SER A 765 -2.88 -13.47 -10.50
N VAL A 766 -4.01 -13.54 -11.20
CA VAL A 766 -5.17 -12.68 -10.98
C VAL A 766 -6.42 -13.54 -10.81
N ALA A 767 -7.27 -13.16 -9.88
CA ALA A 767 -8.60 -13.71 -9.68
C ALA A 767 -9.63 -12.64 -10.02
N LEU A 768 -10.55 -12.97 -10.94
CA LEU A 768 -11.60 -12.09 -11.43
C LEU A 768 -12.97 -12.58 -10.94
N GLY A 769 -13.68 -11.71 -10.23
CA GLY A 769 -15.11 -11.80 -10.02
C GLY A 769 -15.88 -11.03 -11.10
N PRO A 770 -17.22 -10.92 -11.00
CA PRO A 770 -18.02 -10.11 -11.93
C PRO A 770 -17.76 -8.60 -11.82
N ASP A 771 -17.32 -8.15 -10.64
CA ASP A 771 -17.27 -6.74 -10.24
C ASP A 771 -16.08 -6.38 -9.34
N HIS A 772 -15.20 -7.32 -9.04
CA HIS A 772 -14.00 -7.10 -8.25
C HIS A 772 -12.86 -8.02 -8.69
N THR A 773 -11.64 -7.60 -8.37
CA THR A 773 -10.43 -8.23 -8.84
C THR A 773 -9.40 -8.29 -7.72
N PHE A 774 -8.67 -9.40 -7.68
CA PHE A 774 -7.51 -9.60 -6.83
C PHE A 774 -6.28 -10.00 -7.64
N ALA A 775 -5.12 -9.47 -7.29
CA ALA A 775 -3.84 -9.87 -7.85
C ALA A 775 -2.89 -10.38 -6.76
N LEU A 776 -2.36 -11.59 -6.96
CA LEU A 776 -1.24 -12.11 -6.17
C LEU A 776 0.06 -11.68 -6.82
N CYS A 777 0.92 -11.03 -6.03
CA CYS A 777 2.11 -10.37 -6.53
C CYS A 777 3.36 -10.76 -5.72
N LYS A 778 4.53 -10.58 -6.33
CA LYS A 778 5.84 -10.62 -5.67
C LYS A 778 6.45 -9.22 -5.73
N GLY A 779 7.15 -8.82 -4.67
CA GLY A 779 7.91 -7.56 -4.68
C GLY A 779 8.92 -7.54 -5.83
N TYR A 780 9.26 -6.34 -6.30
CA TYR A 780 10.38 -6.16 -7.24
C TYR A 780 11.74 -6.29 -6.55
N VAL A 781 11.80 -6.05 -5.23
CA VAL A 781 13.00 -6.06 -4.38
C VAL A 781 12.74 -6.84 -3.11
#